data_AF-A0A200PXR8-F1
#
_entry.id   AF-A0A200PXR8-F1
#
_cell.length_a   1.000
_cell.length_b   1.000
_cell.length_c   1.000
_cell.angle_alpha   90.00
_cell.angle_beta   90.00
_cell.angle_gamma   90.00
#
_symmetry.space_group_name_H-M   'P 1'
#
loop_
_entity.id
_entity.type
_entity.pdbx_description
1 polymer ?
#
loop_
_entity_poly.entity_id
_entity_poly.type
_entity_poly.pdbx_seq_one_letter_code
_entity_poly.pdbx_strand_id
1 'polypeptide(L)'
;MQVNLVGGYYDAGDNVKFNFPMAFSTTMLAWSVLEFGKFMGTDLKYAVEAVRWGTDYLLKATGSVPDFIYVQVGDPYADHNCWERPEDMDTPRTVYTISPDKPGSEVAAETAAALAATSILLKYTNPRYSAKLLKRAIMVFNFADKYRGSYSDSLGQWVCPFYCDYNGYQDELVWAAAWLHRATNKQYYWNYVNNNIHNLEIGDSVSNNGGVFAEFGWDAKHAGINIFFSKLLLKGDDNFIDPFRSNADKFVCSMLPESPSRSVQYSPGGLLCKPGGSNMQHPTALSFLLLVYARYLNIAKKVIHCGNVVATPSRLIQVAKSQVDYILGSNPSKMSYMVGYGKKFPRRIHHRGSSIPSVDRHQDRIGCKGGTPYYSSDAPNPNLLIGAVVGGPDINDAYNDSRAQFVQSEPTTYINAPLVDTEISRERNKMGWRSSCSSIVLIFLVVVMVMVRGGSGTREVRKVVHDYGDALTKSILFFEGQRSGKLPSSQRMTWRKDSALNDGQLVGVDLVGGYYDAGDNIKFNFPMAFTTTMLSWSVLEFGDFMGSDLQHAKDAVQWGTDYLIKATNIPNVVYVQVAEPYSDHDCWERPEDMDTDRSAYAVNQTHPGSEVAAEIAAALAASSTVFKSSDLPYSQKLLSRAREVFEFADKYQGSYNDSLGKVVCPFYCDWDGYKDELVWAAAWLYKATHEIRYLNYVEANINTLEWYNPSKNGVNFCEFGWDDKHAGINVLVTTVLLKKINKASNGVKEYYRLNAHQFVCSVLPESPTKSVTYSPGGLMHKAVGSNMQVPAALSFLLLVYARHLNQVNETVLCGNSILAATPGRLISLAKSQVDYILGDNPMNMSYMVGYGKKFPNRIHHRGSSLPALDQHPERIECKGGTPYFESQSPNPNLLIGAVVGGPATNDSYADSRGLFVQSEPTTYINAPLVGVLAYFSVHQHQ
;
A
#
# COMPACT_ATOMS: atom_id res chain seq x y z
N MET A 1 11.00 -30.75 22.69
CA MET A 1 10.77 -30.41 21.27
C MET A 1 11.06 -28.93 21.11
N GLN A 2 12.00 -28.53 20.25
CA GLN A 2 12.27 -27.11 20.00
C GLN A 2 11.28 -26.58 18.96
N VAL A 3 10.51 -25.54 19.31
CA VAL A 3 9.54 -24.88 18.42
C VAL A 3 9.89 -23.40 18.27
N ASN A 4 9.76 -22.86 17.06
CA ASN A 4 9.99 -21.45 16.79
C ASN A 4 8.68 -20.65 16.87
N LEU A 5 8.50 -19.90 17.96
CA LEU A 5 7.36 -19.01 18.21
C LEU A 5 7.79 -17.52 18.30
N VAL A 6 8.82 -17.13 17.54
CA VAL A 6 9.25 -15.73 17.39
C VAL A 6 8.27 -14.95 16.50
N GLY A 7 8.05 -13.67 16.80
CA GLY A 7 7.03 -12.80 16.17
C GLY A 7 5.73 -12.73 16.97
N GLY A 8 4.66 -12.18 16.39
CA GLY A 8 3.38 -11.99 17.10
C GLY A 8 3.41 -10.79 18.05
N TYR A 9 2.28 -10.53 18.68
CA TYR A 9 2.12 -9.41 19.61
C TYR A 9 2.33 -9.84 21.06
N TYR A 10 2.92 -8.97 21.85
CA TYR A 10 2.68 -8.98 23.30
C TYR A 10 1.35 -8.29 23.57
N ASP A 11 0.67 -8.72 24.62
CA ASP A 11 -0.59 -8.11 25.01
C ASP A 11 -0.44 -7.27 26.28
N ALA A 12 -1.32 -6.31 26.49
CA ALA A 12 -1.51 -5.62 27.77
C ALA A 12 -0.23 -5.10 28.49
N GLY A 13 0.77 -4.57 27.76
CA GLY A 13 1.97 -3.99 28.37
C GLY A 13 2.89 -4.96 29.14
N ASP A 14 2.58 -6.26 29.09
CA ASP A 14 3.39 -7.39 29.53
C ASP A 14 4.25 -7.93 28.38
N ASN A 15 5.13 -8.90 28.68
CA ASN A 15 5.93 -9.55 27.64
C ASN A 15 5.43 -10.99 27.37
N VAL A 16 4.17 -11.29 27.63
CA VAL A 16 3.52 -12.58 27.39
C VAL A 16 2.74 -12.53 26.08
N LYS A 17 2.71 -13.64 25.35
CA LYS A 17 1.88 -13.77 24.14
C LYS A 17 0.65 -14.58 24.51
N PHE A 18 -0.51 -13.95 24.55
CA PHE A 18 -1.80 -14.62 24.72
C PHE A 18 -2.50 -14.74 23.37
N ASN A 19 -2.66 -15.96 22.86
CA ASN A 19 -3.14 -16.15 21.49
C ASN A 19 -4.64 -15.89 21.35
N PHE A 20 -5.43 -16.00 22.43
CA PHE A 20 -6.88 -15.76 22.36
C PHE A 20 -7.23 -14.29 22.05
N PRO A 21 -6.80 -13.30 22.86
CA PRO A 21 -6.98 -11.88 22.51
C PRO A 21 -6.20 -11.45 21.26
N MET A 22 -5.04 -12.07 20.98
CA MET A 22 -4.28 -11.79 19.75
C MET A 22 -5.02 -12.23 18.49
N ALA A 23 -5.64 -13.42 18.51
CA ALA A 23 -6.43 -13.91 17.40
C ALA A 23 -7.63 -13.00 17.16
N PHE A 24 -8.35 -12.59 18.22
CA PHE A 24 -9.42 -11.60 18.12
C PHE A 24 -8.94 -10.27 17.54
N SER A 25 -7.82 -9.74 18.04
CA SER A 25 -7.22 -8.50 17.51
C SER A 25 -6.90 -8.62 16.01
N THR A 26 -6.38 -9.78 15.59
CA THR A 26 -6.06 -10.07 14.19
C THR A 26 -7.32 -10.20 13.33
N THR A 27 -8.36 -10.86 13.82
CA THR A 27 -9.68 -10.94 13.17
C THR A 27 -10.27 -9.55 12.99
N MET A 28 -10.23 -8.70 14.03
CA MET A 28 -10.76 -7.34 14.00
C MET A 28 -9.98 -6.45 13.03
N LEU A 29 -8.65 -6.47 13.04
CA LEU A 29 -7.85 -5.74 12.06
C LEU A 29 -8.18 -6.19 10.62
N ALA A 30 -8.28 -7.50 10.37
CA ALA A 30 -8.64 -8.01 9.05
C ALA A 30 -10.05 -7.57 8.64
N TRP A 31 -11.02 -7.61 9.58
CA TRP A 31 -12.39 -7.18 9.32
C TRP A 31 -12.48 -5.67 9.05
N SER A 32 -11.75 -4.85 9.82
CA SER A 32 -11.62 -3.41 9.60
C SER A 32 -11.09 -3.09 8.20
N VAL A 33 -10.04 -3.77 7.75
CA VAL A 33 -9.51 -3.56 6.39
C VAL A 33 -10.50 -4.06 5.33
N LEU A 34 -11.18 -5.18 5.55
CA LEU A 34 -12.18 -5.72 4.61
C LEU A 34 -13.38 -4.80 4.42
N GLU A 35 -13.86 -4.17 5.48
CA GLU A 35 -15.00 -3.25 5.39
C GLU A 35 -14.53 -1.84 4.97
N PHE A 36 -13.47 -1.32 5.58
CA PHE A 36 -13.15 0.11 5.50
C PHE A 36 -11.79 0.42 4.86
N GLY A 37 -11.03 -0.58 4.41
CA GLY A 37 -9.69 -0.41 3.83
C GLY A 37 -9.60 0.59 2.69
N LYS A 38 -10.67 0.75 1.89
CA LYS A 38 -10.74 1.77 0.83
C LYS A 38 -10.71 3.22 1.33
N PHE A 39 -10.96 3.45 2.62
CA PHE A 39 -10.96 4.76 3.26
C PHE A 39 -9.65 5.03 4.04
N MET A 40 -8.81 4.01 4.25
CA MET A 40 -7.57 4.10 5.03
C MET A 40 -6.40 4.79 4.29
N GLY A 41 -6.57 5.16 3.01
CA GLY A 41 -5.57 5.93 2.26
C GLY A 41 -4.18 5.28 2.26
N THR A 42 -3.16 6.05 2.65
CA THR A 42 -1.76 5.59 2.74
C THR A 42 -1.51 4.61 3.87
N ASP A 43 -2.38 4.58 4.89
CA ASP A 43 -2.21 3.74 6.08
C ASP A 43 -2.74 2.32 5.89
N LEU A 44 -3.44 2.07 4.78
CA LEU A 44 -3.90 0.73 4.39
C LEU A 44 -2.75 -0.29 4.40
N LYS A 45 -1.57 0.07 3.90
CA LYS A 45 -0.43 -0.85 3.86
C LYS A 45 0.05 -1.23 5.27
N TYR A 46 0.05 -0.29 6.20
CA TYR A 46 0.45 -0.52 7.60
C TYR A 46 -0.61 -1.33 8.34
N ALA A 47 -1.90 -1.11 8.05
CA ALA A 47 -2.98 -1.95 8.58
C ALA A 47 -2.86 -3.39 8.07
N VAL A 48 -2.56 -3.59 6.79
CA VAL A 48 -2.31 -4.92 6.21
C VAL A 48 -1.06 -5.57 6.80
N GLU A 49 0.02 -4.80 7.02
CA GLU A 49 1.24 -5.27 7.68
C GLU A 49 0.96 -5.73 9.12
N ALA A 50 0.18 -4.96 9.89
CA ALA A 50 -0.23 -5.34 11.24
C ALA A 50 -1.06 -6.63 11.26
N VAL A 51 -1.96 -6.83 10.29
CA VAL A 51 -2.69 -8.11 10.12
C VAL A 51 -1.72 -9.25 9.80
N ARG A 52 -0.73 -9.01 8.94
CA ARG A 52 0.27 -10.01 8.56
C ARG A 52 1.13 -10.41 9.76
N TRP A 53 1.56 -9.46 10.58
CA TRP A 53 2.36 -9.74 11.77
C TRP A 53 1.68 -10.73 12.73
N GLY A 54 0.38 -10.54 12.98
CA GLY A 54 -0.43 -11.48 13.79
C GLY A 54 -0.57 -12.85 13.11
N THR A 55 -0.94 -12.87 11.83
CA THR A 55 -1.17 -14.15 11.13
C THR A 55 0.09 -14.97 10.87
N ASP A 56 1.24 -14.34 10.64
CA ASP A 56 2.52 -15.04 10.48
C ASP A 56 2.89 -15.81 11.75
N TYR A 57 2.60 -15.23 12.93
CA TYR A 57 2.76 -15.90 14.21
C TYR A 57 1.71 -16.99 14.45
N LEU A 58 0.42 -16.73 14.18
CA LEU A 58 -0.63 -17.74 14.34
C LEU A 58 -0.41 -18.97 13.43
N LEU A 59 0.20 -18.80 12.25
CA LEU A 59 0.64 -19.91 11.40
C LEU A 59 1.76 -20.75 12.04
N LYS A 60 2.67 -20.16 12.82
CA LYS A 60 3.69 -20.90 13.58
C LYS A 60 3.03 -21.65 14.75
N ALA A 61 2.14 -20.96 15.46
CA ALA A 61 1.41 -21.48 16.62
C ALA A 61 0.48 -22.67 16.30
N THR A 62 0.06 -22.81 15.04
CA THR A 62 -0.86 -23.89 14.61
C THR A 62 -0.22 -24.90 13.66
N GLY A 63 1.10 -24.81 13.42
CA GLY A 63 1.74 -25.48 12.30
C GLY A 63 2.94 -26.35 12.59
N SER A 64 3.42 -26.34 13.83
CA SER A 64 4.72 -26.94 14.14
C SER A 64 4.61 -28.41 14.54
N VAL A 65 3.46 -28.86 15.03
CA VAL A 65 3.24 -30.25 15.48
C VAL A 65 1.80 -30.65 15.16
N PRO A 66 1.55 -31.82 14.55
CA PRO A 66 0.20 -32.33 14.35
C PRO A 66 -0.56 -32.46 15.68
N ASP A 67 -1.84 -32.08 15.69
CA ASP A 67 -2.74 -32.15 16.86
C ASP A 67 -2.32 -31.34 18.10
N PHE A 68 -1.32 -30.45 18.01
CA PHE A 68 -1.02 -29.48 19.07
C PHE A 68 -1.13 -28.05 18.53
N ILE A 69 -1.80 -27.19 19.29
CA ILE A 69 -1.86 -25.76 19.03
C ILE A 69 -1.24 -25.03 20.22
N TYR A 70 -0.29 -24.16 19.94
CA TYR A 70 0.32 -23.28 20.92
C TYR A 70 -0.62 -22.11 21.19
N VAL A 71 -0.93 -21.85 22.46
CA VAL A 71 -1.93 -20.86 22.87
C VAL A 71 -1.36 -19.75 23.75
N GLN A 72 -0.18 -19.97 24.35
CA GLN A 72 0.53 -18.95 25.13
C GLN A 72 2.04 -19.16 25.11
N VAL A 73 2.80 -18.06 25.13
CA VAL A 73 4.27 -18.06 25.27
C VAL A 73 4.72 -17.07 26.33
N GLY A 74 5.33 -17.57 27.39
CA GLY A 74 5.75 -16.82 28.58
C GLY A 74 5.01 -17.31 29.82
N ASP A 75 5.74 -17.53 30.91
CA ASP A 75 5.14 -17.76 32.23
C ASP A 75 4.52 -16.44 32.71
N PRO A 76 3.20 -16.39 32.91
CA PRO A 76 2.49 -15.15 33.13
C PRO A 76 2.73 -14.62 34.53
N TYR A 77 2.91 -15.47 35.54
CA TYR A 77 3.19 -15.03 36.90
C TYR A 77 4.62 -14.53 37.05
N ALA A 78 5.58 -15.22 36.42
CA ALA A 78 6.96 -14.74 36.39
C ALA A 78 7.04 -13.38 35.71
N ASP A 79 6.37 -13.21 34.56
CA ASP A 79 6.35 -11.95 33.82
C ASP A 79 5.67 -10.81 34.61
N HIS A 80 4.54 -11.10 35.27
CA HIS A 80 3.84 -10.12 36.11
C HIS A 80 4.57 -9.80 37.42
N ASN A 81 5.49 -10.67 37.84
CA ASN A 81 6.42 -10.38 38.92
C ASN A 81 7.61 -9.52 38.43
N CYS A 82 7.80 -9.32 37.13
CA CYS A 82 8.92 -8.58 36.56
C CYS A 82 8.47 -7.25 35.93
N TRP A 83 9.32 -6.23 36.08
CA TRP A 83 9.22 -4.98 35.36
C TRP A 83 10.54 -4.76 34.62
N GLU A 84 10.65 -5.32 33.43
CA GLU A 84 11.84 -5.30 32.58
C GLU A 84 11.47 -4.99 31.12
N ARG A 85 12.46 -4.62 30.32
CA ARG A 85 12.25 -4.34 28.89
C ARG A 85 12.01 -5.65 28.14
N PRO A 86 11.16 -5.67 27.09
CA PRO A 86 11.02 -6.86 26.25
C PRO A 86 12.37 -7.31 25.67
N GLU A 87 13.28 -6.39 25.37
CA GLU A 87 14.62 -6.71 24.86
C GLU A 87 15.54 -7.38 25.89
N ASP A 88 15.29 -7.15 27.18
CA ASP A 88 16.12 -7.69 28.28
C ASP A 88 15.53 -8.95 28.93
N MET A 89 14.34 -9.37 28.48
CA MET A 89 13.52 -10.34 29.19
C MET A 89 14.27 -11.65 29.52
N ASP A 90 14.26 -12.06 30.78
CA ASP A 90 14.76 -13.38 31.22
C ASP A 90 13.71 -14.25 31.92
N THR A 91 12.46 -13.80 31.97
CA THR A 91 11.37 -14.62 32.47
C THR A 91 11.25 -15.92 31.67
N PRO A 92 10.89 -17.05 32.32
CA PRO A 92 10.72 -18.32 31.63
C PRO A 92 9.76 -18.18 30.43
N ARG A 93 10.25 -18.52 29.24
CA ARG A 93 9.45 -18.50 28.00
C ARG A 93 8.67 -19.80 27.81
N THR A 94 7.99 -20.23 28.88
CA THR A 94 7.17 -21.46 28.90
C THR A 94 6.13 -21.40 27.79
N VAL A 95 5.96 -22.52 27.10
CA VAL A 95 5.04 -22.63 25.98
C VAL A 95 3.86 -23.51 26.41
N TYR A 96 2.64 -22.98 26.30
CA TYR A 96 1.43 -23.69 26.65
C TYR A 96 0.67 -24.11 25.40
N THR A 97 0.11 -25.31 25.44
CA THR A 97 -0.51 -25.97 24.28
C THR A 97 -1.83 -26.61 24.64
N ILE A 98 -2.74 -26.62 23.67
CA ILE A 98 -3.93 -27.46 23.65
C ILE A 98 -3.71 -28.66 22.72
N SER A 99 -4.43 -29.74 22.99
CA SER A 99 -4.30 -31.05 22.34
C SER A 99 -5.62 -31.82 22.44
N PRO A 100 -5.79 -32.99 21.80
CA PRO A 100 -7.00 -33.80 21.93
C PRO A 100 -7.41 -34.10 23.38
N ASP A 101 -6.45 -34.32 24.27
CA ASP A 101 -6.69 -34.62 25.69
C ASP A 101 -6.83 -33.37 26.57
N LYS A 102 -6.49 -32.20 26.03
CA LYS A 102 -6.53 -30.88 26.69
C LYS A 102 -7.09 -29.86 25.70
N PRO A 103 -8.41 -29.92 25.43
CA PRO A 103 -9.02 -29.10 24.39
C PRO A 103 -8.98 -27.60 24.74
N GLY A 104 -9.23 -26.77 23.72
CA GLY A 104 -9.31 -25.32 23.81
C GLY A 104 -9.98 -24.76 22.58
N SER A 105 -11.28 -25.03 22.47
CA SER A 105 -12.07 -24.78 21.27
C SER A 105 -12.18 -23.30 20.95
N GLU A 106 -12.34 -22.46 21.95
CA GLU A 106 -12.46 -21.00 21.85
C GLU A 106 -11.21 -20.38 21.21
N VAL A 107 -10.04 -20.54 21.81
CA VAL A 107 -8.78 -19.99 21.27
C VAL A 107 -8.41 -20.58 19.91
N ALA A 108 -8.69 -21.87 19.68
CA ALA A 108 -8.47 -22.49 18.38
C ALA A 108 -9.42 -21.94 17.31
N ALA A 109 -10.71 -21.82 17.62
CA ALA A 109 -11.71 -21.31 16.70
C ALA A 109 -11.50 -19.82 16.39
N GLU A 110 -11.18 -18.98 17.38
CA GLU A 110 -10.81 -17.57 17.13
C GLU A 110 -9.55 -17.48 16.26
N THR A 111 -8.57 -18.37 16.48
CA THR A 111 -7.39 -18.45 15.59
C THR A 111 -7.80 -18.84 14.16
N ALA A 112 -8.74 -19.77 13.98
CA ALA A 112 -9.27 -20.11 12.67
C ALA A 112 -10.01 -18.94 12.02
N ALA A 113 -10.78 -18.16 12.80
CA ALA A 113 -11.44 -16.94 12.35
C ALA A 113 -10.43 -15.90 11.84
N ALA A 114 -9.36 -15.64 12.60
CA ALA A 114 -8.30 -14.70 12.22
C ALA A 114 -7.62 -15.09 10.90
N LEU A 115 -7.27 -16.37 10.76
CA LEU A 115 -6.66 -16.91 9.55
C LEU A 115 -7.63 -16.88 8.35
N ALA A 116 -8.91 -17.19 8.56
CA ALA A 116 -9.94 -17.16 7.52
C ALA A 116 -10.23 -15.72 7.06
N ALA A 117 -10.44 -14.77 7.99
CA ALA A 117 -10.65 -13.36 7.70
C ALA A 117 -9.47 -12.78 6.90
N THR A 118 -8.25 -13.07 7.32
CA THR A 118 -7.03 -12.61 6.64
C THR A 118 -6.86 -13.27 5.27
N SER A 119 -7.27 -14.53 5.12
CA SER A 119 -7.23 -15.19 3.81
C SER A 119 -8.12 -14.48 2.78
N ILE A 120 -9.27 -13.95 3.21
CA ILE A 120 -10.15 -13.15 2.34
C ILE A 120 -9.47 -11.82 2.00
N LEU A 121 -8.89 -11.15 3.00
CA LEU A 121 -8.20 -9.87 2.82
C LEU A 121 -7.06 -9.99 1.79
N LEU A 122 -6.24 -11.02 1.91
CA LEU A 122 -5.03 -11.21 1.10
C LEU A 122 -5.28 -12.03 -0.17
N LYS A 123 -6.54 -12.41 -0.45
CA LYS A 123 -6.89 -13.27 -1.58
C LYS A 123 -6.37 -12.74 -2.91
N TYR A 124 -6.40 -11.42 -3.09
CA TYR A 124 -6.03 -10.76 -4.34
C TYR A 124 -4.63 -10.15 -4.32
N THR A 125 -4.10 -9.81 -3.14
CA THR A 125 -2.78 -9.16 -2.99
C THR A 125 -1.66 -10.15 -2.68
N ASN A 126 -1.98 -11.33 -2.13
CA ASN A 126 -1.03 -12.41 -1.89
C ASN A 126 -1.77 -13.77 -1.92
N PRO A 127 -2.14 -14.27 -3.11
CA PRO A 127 -2.97 -15.47 -3.26
C PRO A 127 -2.32 -16.73 -2.66
N ARG A 128 -0.99 -16.86 -2.72
CA ARG A 128 -0.27 -17.99 -2.12
C ARG A 128 -0.36 -17.99 -0.60
N TYR A 129 -0.14 -16.84 0.03
CA TYR A 129 -0.27 -16.71 1.48
C TYR A 129 -1.74 -16.85 1.91
N SER A 130 -2.69 -16.27 1.17
CA SER A 130 -4.13 -16.47 1.36
C SER A 130 -4.53 -17.96 1.35
N ALA A 131 -4.07 -18.74 0.36
CA ALA A 131 -4.34 -20.16 0.29
C ALA A 131 -3.73 -20.93 1.48
N LYS A 132 -2.52 -20.55 1.92
CA LYS A 132 -1.87 -21.12 3.11
C LYS A 132 -2.68 -20.84 4.38
N LEU A 133 -3.12 -19.60 4.56
CA LEU A 133 -3.96 -19.17 5.67
C LEU A 133 -5.29 -19.91 5.68
N LEU A 134 -5.98 -19.99 4.53
CA LEU A 134 -7.26 -20.66 4.43
C LEU A 134 -7.15 -22.16 4.71
N LYS A 135 -6.13 -22.82 4.14
CA LYS A 135 -5.86 -24.23 4.43
C LYS A 135 -5.64 -24.44 5.93
N ARG A 136 -4.87 -23.56 6.58
CA ARG A 136 -4.63 -23.65 8.02
C ARG A 136 -5.89 -23.36 8.84
N ALA A 137 -6.66 -22.35 8.49
CA ALA A 137 -7.92 -22.02 9.14
C ALA A 137 -8.87 -23.23 9.19
N ILE A 138 -9.01 -23.95 8.07
CA ILE A 138 -9.82 -25.17 7.98
C ILE A 138 -9.28 -26.26 8.91
N MET A 139 -7.96 -26.49 8.94
CA MET A 139 -7.36 -27.51 9.82
C MET A 139 -7.57 -27.18 11.31
N VAL A 140 -7.37 -25.91 11.67
CA VAL A 140 -7.51 -25.43 13.05
C VAL A 140 -8.97 -25.47 13.50
N PHE A 141 -9.91 -25.07 12.65
CA PHE A 141 -11.35 -25.20 12.92
C PHE A 141 -11.76 -26.65 13.13
N ASN A 142 -11.32 -27.56 12.28
CA ASN A 142 -11.62 -28.98 12.42
C ASN A 142 -11.07 -29.56 13.73
N PHE A 143 -9.90 -29.11 14.19
CA PHE A 143 -9.37 -29.46 15.50
C PHE A 143 -10.28 -28.95 16.62
N ALA A 144 -10.63 -27.66 16.58
CA ALA A 144 -11.46 -27.00 17.59
C ALA A 144 -12.85 -27.65 17.73
N ASP A 145 -13.46 -28.01 16.60
CA ASP A 145 -14.78 -28.64 16.55
C ASP A 145 -14.77 -30.12 16.94
N LYS A 146 -13.70 -30.84 16.58
CA LYS A 146 -13.56 -32.27 16.89
C LYS A 146 -13.24 -32.52 18.36
N TYR A 147 -12.40 -31.68 18.95
CA TYR A 147 -11.93 -31.81 20.34
C TYR A 147 -12.49 -30.65 21.18
N ARG A 148 -13.76 -30.79 21.58
CA ARG A 148 -14.50 -29.72 22.24
C ARG A 148 -14.17 -29.61 23.74
N GLY A 149 -13.89 -28.40 24.20
CA GLY A 149 -13.69 -28.08 25.61
C GLY A 149 -12.91 -26.79 25.79
N SER A 150 -13.00 -26.20 26.99
CA SER A 150 -12.36 -24.93 27.29
C SER A 150 -10.89 -25.11 27.61
N TYR A 151 -10.03 -24.25 27.09
CA TYR A 151 -8.63 -24.22 27.49
C TYR A 151 -8.47 -23.82 28.96
N SER A 152 -9.47 -23.13 29.54
CA SER A 152 -9.50 -22.78 30.96
C SER A 152 -9.60 -24.03 31.86
N ASP A 153 -10.17 -25.13 31.36
CA ASP A 153 -10.28 -26.37 32.14
C ASP A 153 -8.91 -27.02 32.38
N SER A 154 -8.03 -26.95 31.38
CA SER A 154 -6.74 -27.66 31.39
C SER A 154 -5.54 -26.74 31.65
N LEU A 155 -5.64 -25.47 31.27
CA LEU A 155 -4.61 -24.45 31.39
C LEU A 155 -5.02 -23.31 32.32
N GLY A 156 -6.17 -23.41 33.00
CA GLY A 156 -6.77 -22.35 33.81
C GLY A 156 -5.79 -21.67 34.76
N GLN A 157 -4.93 -22.41 35.45
CA GLN A 157 -3.92 -21.83 36.34
C GLN A 157 -2.92 -20.88 35.63
N TRP A 158 -2.79 -20.93 34.31
CA TRP A 158 -1.85 -20.11 33.53
C TRP A 158 -2.56 -19.07 32.67
N VAL A 159 -3.74 -19.39 32.14
CA VAL A 159 -4.50 -18.48 31.27
C VAL A 159 -5.50 -17.63 32.06
N CYS A 160 -5.96 -18.11 33.22
CA CYS A 160 -6.89 -17.43 34.12
C CYS A 160 -6.13 -17.08 35.42
N PRO A 161 -6.10 -15.80 35.88
CA PRO A 161 -7.14 -14.79 35.71
C PRO A 161 -6.95 -13.80 34.53
N PHE A 162 -6.00 -14.04 33.62
CA PHE A 162 -5.64 -13.07 32.58
C PHE A 162 -6.69 -13.02 31.44
N TYR A 163 -6.91 -14.14 30.77
CA TYR A 163 -7.88 -14.31 29.68
C TYR A 163 -8.72 -15.57 29.89
N CYS A 164 -9.52 -15.61 30.95
CA CYS A 164 -10.41 -16.74 31.18
C CYS A 164 -11.48 -16.81 30.09
N ASP A 165 -11.88 -18.04 29.74
CA ASP A 165 -13.11 -18.28 29.00
C ASP A 165 -14.30 -18.20 29.98
N TYR A 166 -15.16 -17.20 29.82
CA TYR A 166 -16.35 -17.04 30.65
C TYR A 166 -17.65 -17.42 29.94
N ASN A 167 -17.68 -17.36 28.60
CA ASN A 167 -18.91 -17.54 27.82
C ASN A 167 -19.03 -18.93 27.19
N GLY A 168 -18.01 -19.77 27.36
CA GLY A 168 -17.85 -21.02 26.65
C GLY A 168 -17.21 -20.80 25.28
N TYR A 169 -17.15 -21.87 24.50
CA TYR A 169 -16.46 -21.91 23.20
C TYR A 169 -17.39 -21.97 22.00
N GLN A 170 -18.70 -22.04 22.26
CA GLN A 170 -19.71 -22.28 21.24
C GLN A 170 -19.80 -21.09 20.27
N ASP A 171 -19.68 -19.87 20.76
CA ASP A 171 -19.74 -18.67 19.94
C ASP A 171 -18.46 -18.48 19.10
N GLU A 172 -17.25 -18.80 19.59
CA GLU A 172 -16.05 -18.83 18.73
C GLU A 172 -16.16 -19.88 17.63
N LEU A 173 -16.72 -21.07 17.91
CA LEU A 173 -16.94 -22.10 16.87
C LEU A 173 -17.89 -21.59 15.78
N VAL A 174 -19.01 -20.96 16.16
CA VAL A 174 -19.95 -20.36 15.19
C VAL A 174 -19.28 -19.20 14.44
N TRP A 175 -18.50 -18.38 15.12
CA TRP A 175 -17.76 -17.25 14.54
C TRP A 175 -16.71 -17.70 13.51
N ALA A 176 -15.93 -18.73 13.82
CA ALA A 176 -14.96 -19.32 12.90
C ALA A 176 -15.64 -19.94 11.67
N ALA A 177 -16.74 -20.67 11.89
CA ALA A 177 -17.55 -21.21 10.79
C ALA A 177 -18.11 -20.09 9.91
N ALA A 178 -18.50 -18.95 10.48
CA ALA A 178 -18.95 -17.78 9.72
C ALA A 178 -17.87 -17.22 8.78
N TRP A 179 -16.66 -17.02 9.29
CA TRP A 179 -15.54 -16.56 8.48
C TRP A 179 -15.11 -17.58 7.43
N LEU A 180 -15.10 -18.88 7.76
CA LEU A 180 -14.81 -19.94 6.81
C LEU A 180 -15.89 -20.04 5.73
N HIS A 181 -17.16 -19.87 6.07
CA HIS A 181 -18.23 -19.78 5.08
C HIS A 181 -17.98 -18.60 4.13
N ARG A 182 -17.68 -17.40 4.64
CA ARG A 182 -17.35 -16.23 3.81
C ARG A 182 -16.10 -16.45 2.96
N ALA A 183 -15.11 -17.19 3.45
CA ALA A 183 -13.86 -17.44 2.74
C ALA A 183 -13.99 -18.51 1.63
N THR A 184 -14.76 -19.57 1.87
CA THR A 184 -14.83 -20.73 0.96
C THR A 184 -16.14 -20.86 0.20
N ASN A 185 -17.20 -20.16 0.60
CA ASN A 185 -18.57 -20.34 0.13
C ASN A 185 -19.07 -21.79 0.21
N LYS A 186 -18.58 -22.56 1.20
CA LYS A 186 -18.97 -23.97 1.37
C LYS A 186 -20.23 -24.06 2.23
N GLN A 187 -21.21 -24.81 1.75
CA GLN A 187 -22.48 -25.04 2.45
C GLN A 187 -22.30 -25.70 3.82
N TYR A 188 -21.27 -26.55 3.98
CA TYR A 188 -20.94 -27.20 5.25
C TYR A 188 -20.85 -26.19 6.41
N TYR A 189 -20.10 -25.10 6.24
CA TYR A 189 -19.94 -24.10 7.30
C TYR A 189 -21.22 -23.30 7.57
N TRP A 190 -22.04 -23.07 6.53
CA TRP A 190 -23.35 -22.44 6.73
C TRP A 190 -24.31 -23.35 7.50
N ASN A 191 -24.36 -24.64 7.17
CA ASN A 191 -25.13 -25.61 7.91
C ASN A 191 -24.63 -25.73 9.36
N TYR A 192 -23.31 -25.67 9.57
CA TYR A 192 -22.73 -25.63 10.91
C TYR A 192 -23.24 -24.43 11.70
N VAL A 193 -23.21 -23.23 11.13
CA VAL A 193 -23.74 -22.02 11.75
C VAL A 193 -25.22 -22.19 12.09
N ASN A 194 -26.06 -22.58 11.14
CA ASN A 194 -27.51 -22.74 11.38
C ASN A 194 -27.85 -23.80 12.43
N ASN A 195 -27.11 -24.91 12.45
CA ASN A 195 -27.38 -25.99 13.41
C ASN A 195 -26.94 -25.63 14.83
N ASN A 196 -25.98 -24.71 14.98
CA ASN A 196 -25.40 -24.38 16.28
C ASN A 196 -25.80 -23.00 16.81
N ILE A 197 -26.41 -22.12 16.00
CA ILE A 197 -26.77 -20.77 16.43
C ILE A 197 -27.75 -20.76 17.61
N HIS A 198 -28.68 -21.73 17.67
CA HIS A 198 -29.62 -21.87 18.77
C HIS A 198 -28.95 -22.25 20.10
N ASN A 199 -27.75 -22.84 20.06
CA ASN A 199 -26.98 -23.13 21.27
C ASN A 199 -26.44 -21.86 21.93
N LEU A 200 -26.36 -20.75 21.19
CA LEU A 200 -26.02 -19.42 21.72
C LEU A 200 -27.22 -18.74 22.41
N GLU A 201 -28.43 -19.29 22.25
CA GLU A 201 -29.67 -18.74 22.81
C GLU A 201 -30.07 -19.39 24.16
N ILE A 202 -29.47 -20.53 24.54
CA ILE A 202 -29.93 -21.40 25.66
C ILE A 202 -29.03 -21.30 26.92
N GLY A 203 -28.21 -20.25 27.04
CA GLY A 203 -27.44 -19.94 28.26
C GLY A 203 -28.26 -19.14 29.28
N ASP A 204 -29.18 -19.80 29.99
CA ASP A 204 -30.00 -19.20 31.05
C ASP A 204 -29.17 -19.03 32.34
N SER A 205 -28.43 -17.92 32.47
CA SER A 205 -28.02 -17.38 33.79
C SER A 205 -27.54 -15.91 33.70
N VAL A 206 -28.41 -14.99 34.12
CA VAL A 206 -28.15 -13.66 34.71
C VAL A 206 -27.39 -12.64 33.81
N SER A 207 -27.97 -11.50 33.43
CA SER A 207 -28.27 -10.39 34.33
C SER A 207 -28.92 -9.23 33.56
N ASN A 208 -29.38 -8.24 34.31
CA ASN A 208 -30.13 -7.03 33.91
C ASN A 208 -29.43 -6.07 32.90
N ASN A 209 -28.57 -6.57 32.00
CA ASN A 209 -27.72 -5.84 31.04
C ASN A 209 -28.00 -6.19 29.56
N GLY A 210 -29.20 -6.68 29.23
CA GLY A 210 -29.69 -6.71 27.83
C GLY A 210 -29.39 -7.96 27.02
N GLY A 211 -29.05 -9.08 27.64
CA GLY A 211 -28.97 -10.39 26.99
C GLY A 211 -27.68 -10.68 26.23
N VAL A 212 -27.43 -11.98 26.02
CA VAL A 212 -26.21 -12.53 25.40
C VAL A 212 -25.97 -11.97 23.98
N PHE A 213 -27.02 -11.55 23.27
CA PHE A 213 -26.93 -11.01 21.92
C PHE A 213 -26.16 -9.68 21.78
N ALA A 214 -25.92 -8.96 22.88
CA ALA A 214 -25.29 -7.64 22.88
C ALA A 214 -23.80 -7.64 23.29
N GLU A 215 -23.23 -8.82 23.52
CA GLU A 215 -21.81 -8.98 23.86
C GLU A 215 -20.94 -9.16 22.62
N PHE A 216 -19.80 -8.44 22.61
CA PHE A 216 -18.77 -8.58 21.58
C PHE A 216 -17.41 -8.15 22.12
N GLY A 217 -16.42 -9.03 21.98
CA GLY A 217 -15.06 -8.85 22.44
C GLY A 217 -14.21 -10.11 22.23
N TRP A 218 -13.02 -10.13 22.82
CA TRP A 218 -12.12 -11.29 22.68
C TRP A 218 -12.70 -12.59 23.24
N ASP A 219 -13.62 -12.52 24.22
CA ASP A 219 -14.32 -13.67 24.84
C ASP A 219 -15.77 -13.89 24.37
N ALA A 220 -16.36 -12.93 23.64
CA ALA A 220 -17.77 -13.01 23.23
C ALA A 220 -17.95 -12.63 21.77
N LYS A 221 -18.66 -13.42 20.97
CA LYS A 221 -18.85 -13.19 19.52
C LYS A 221 -20.29 -12.89 19.10
N HIS A 222 -21.24 -12.96 20.01
CA HIS A 222 -22.68 -12.89 19.77
C HIS A 222 -23.12 -11.72 18.86
N ALA A 223 -22.84 -10.47 19.23
CA ALA A 223 -23.27 -9.33 18.40
C ALA A 223 -22.55 -9.28 17.05
N GLY A 224 -21.29 -9.73 17.02
CA GLY A 224 -20.48 -9.84 15.80
C GLY A 224 -21.07 -10.84 14.80
N ILE A 225 -21.44 -12.04 15.25
CA ILE A 225 -22.09 -13.08 14.43
C ILE A 225 -23.40 -12.55 13.82
N ASN A 226 -24.26 -11.95 14.66
CA ASN A 226 -25.56 -11.41 14.24
C ASN A 226 -25.40 -10.33 13.15
N ILE A 227 -24.47 -9.38 13.34
CA ILE A 227 -24.21 -8.34 12.35
C ILE A 227 -23.57 -8.91 11.08
N PHE A 228 -22.59 -9.81 11.22
CA PHE A 228 -21.86 -10.40 10.10
C PHE A 228 -22.80 -11.07 9.09
N PHE A 229 -23.75 -11.88 9.57
CA PHE A 229 -24.69 -12.57 8.72
C PHE A 229 -25.83 -11.71 8.19
N SER A 230 -26.24 -10.68 8.93
CA SER A 230 -27.29 -9.75 8.50
C SER A 230 -27.02 -9.16 7.10
N LYS A 231 -25.76 -9.04 6.66
CA LYS A 231 -25.37 -8.64 5.30
C LYS A 231 -26.00 -9.51 4.20
N LEU A 232 -26.10 -10.82 4.42
CA LEU A 232 -26.58 -11.80 3.44
C LEU A 232 -28.12 -11.74 3.31
N LEU A 233 -28.84 -11.54 4.41
CA LEU A 233 -30.32 -11.47 4.43
C LEU A 233 -30.88 -10.15 3.94
N LEU A 234 -30.05 -9.11 3.83
CA LEU A 234 -30.47 -7.82 3.32
C LEU A 234 -30.51 -7.75 1.78
N LYS A 235 -30.13 -8.82 1.08
CA LYS A 235 -30.10 -8.92 -0.39
C LYS A 235 -31.07 -9.94 -1.03
N GLY A 236 -31.86 -10.72 -0.27
CA GLY A 236 -32.80 -11.69 -0.86
C GLY A 236 -33.81 -12.34 0.11
N ASP A 237 -34.97 -12.66 -0.47
CA ASP A 237 -36.23 -13.33 -0.06
C ASP A 237 -36.65 -13.35 1.44
N ASP A 238 -37.81 -12.76 1.73
CA ASP A 238 -38.44 -12.63 3.06
C ASP A 238 -38.91 -13.99 3.67
N ASN A 239 -38.55 -15.11 3.06
CA ASN A 239 -38.96 -16.47 3.46
C ASN A 239 -37.99 -17.18 4.42
N PHE A 240 -36.87 -16.56 4.79
CA PHE A 240 -35.96 -17.11 5.80
C PHE A 240 -36.25 -16.50 7.18
N ILE A 241 -36.67 -17.32 8.15
CA ILE A 241 -36.85 -16.89 9.55
C ILE A 241 -35.47 -16.66 10.14
N ASP A 242 -35.07 -15.38 10.08
CA ASP A 242 -33.77 -14.81 10.41
C ASP A 242 -33.46 -14.48 11.89
N PRO A 243 -32.86 -15.33 12.77
CA PRO A 243 -32.51 -14.85 14.12
C PRO A 243 -31.40 -13.78 14.09
N PHE A 244 -30.49 -13.78 13.10
CA PHE A 244 -29.36 -12.86 13.01
C PHE A 244 -29.80 -11.42 12.79
N ARG A 245 -30.73 -11.17 11.85
CA ARG A 245 -31.24 -9.80 11.61
C ARG A 245 -32.02 -9.29 12.82
N SER A 246 -32.91 -10.11 13.38
CA SER A 246 -33.67 -9.75 14.58
C SER A 246 -32.74 -9.42 15.76
N ASN A 247 -31.71 -10.24 15.98
CA ASN A 247 -30.77 -10.03 17.08
C ASN A 247 -29.80 -8.87 16.83
N ALA A 248 -29.44 -8.59 15.57
CA ALA A 248 -28.69 -7.38 15.22
C ALA A 248 -29.52 -6.10 15.46
N ASP A 249 -30.82 -6.13 15.17
CA ASP A 249 -31.74 -5.03 15.47
C ASP A 249 -31.88 -4.83 16.98
N LYS A 250 -32.07 -5.92 17.75
CA LYS A 250 -32.09 -5.88 19.22
C LYS A 250 -30.77 -5.35 19.79
N PHE A 251 -29.63 -5.74 19.23
CA PHE A 251 -28.31 -5.21 19.62
C PHE A 251 -28.28 -3.70 19.47
N VAL A 252 -28.66 -3.14 18.30
CA VAL A 252 -28.71 -1.69 18.11
C VAL A 252 -29.62 -1.04 19.16
N CYS A 253 -30.81 -1.59 19.36
CA CYS A 253 -31.76 -1.05 20.34
C CYS A 253 -31.25 -1.11 21.77
N SER A 254 -30.41 -2.09 22.12
CA SER A 254 -29.79 -2.18 23.44
C SER A 254 -28.68 -1.14 23.66
N MET A 255 -28.09 -0.60 22.58
CA MET A 255 -27.00 0.38 22.65
C MET A 255 -27.47 1.84 22.66
N LEU A 256 -28.60 2.16 22.02
CA LEU A 256 -29.01 3.55 21.85
C LEU A 256 -29.40 4.21 23.20
N PRO A 257 -28.82 5.39 23.52
CA PRO A 257 -29.09 6.10 24.78
C PRO A 257 -30.57 6.36 25.04
N GLU A 258 -31.33 6.66 23.98
CA GLU A 258 -32.75 7.00 23.99
C GLU A 258 -33.69 5.79 23.93
N SER A 259 -33.17 4.58 23.68
CA SER A 259 -34.03 3.42 23.47
C SER A 259 -34.66 2.90 24.77
N PRO A 260 -35.95 2.53 24.77
CA PRO A 260 -36.60 1.89 25.93
C PRO A 260 -36.02 0.51 26.26
N SER A 261 -35.32 -0.13 25.32
CA SER A 261 -34.64 -1.43 25.51
C SER A 261 -33.14 -1.30 25.78
N ARG A 262 -32.64 -0.09 26.08
CA ARG A 262 -31.23 0.17 26.37
C ARG A 262 -30.74 -0.71 27.51
N SER A 263 -29.56 -1.28 27.35
CA SER A 263 -28.98 -2.19 28.33
C SER A 263 -27.55 -1.87 28.75
N VAL A 264 -26.87 -0.98 28.02
CA VAL A 264 -25.58 -0.42 28.42
C VAL A 264 -25.74 0.83 29.26
N GLN A 265 -24.72 1.12 30.07
CA GLN A 265 -24.63 2.37 30.82
C GLN A 265 -23.80 3.39 30.05
N TYR A 266 -24.08 4.66 30.31
CA TYR A 266 -23.30 5.78 29.79
C TYR A 266 -22.79 6.58 30.97
N SER A 267 -21.50 6.94 30.95
CA SER A 267 -20.95 7.89 31.91
C SER A 267 -21.63 9.26 31.77
N PRO A 268 -21.52 10.17 32.77
CA PRO A 268 -22.00 11.54 32.63
C PRO A 268 -21.49 12.27 31.37
N GLY A 269 -20.25 11.98 30.95
CA GLY A 269 -19.63 12.48 29.74
C GLY A 269 -20.03 11.77 28.45
N GLY A 270 -20.82 10.69 28.53
CA GLY A 270 -21.38 9.99 27.38
C GLY A 270 -20.56 8.81 26.85
N LEU A 271 -19.59 8.29 27.62
CA LEU A 271 -18.86 7.07 27.29
C LEU A 271 -19.71 5.84 27.59
N LEU A 272 -19.84 4.94 26.61
CA LEU A 272 -20.44 3.63 26.80
C LEU A 272 -19.58 2.80 27.75
N CYS A 273 -20.19 2.34 28.84
CA CYS A 273 -19.56 1.54 29.87
C CYS A 273 -20.35 0.25 30.13
N LYS A 274 -19.63 -0.84 30.40
CA LYS A 274 -20.19 -2.09 30.94
C LYS A 274 -19.49 -2.41 32.28
N PRO A 275 -20.13 -3.18 33.18
CA PRO A 275 -19.49 -3.58 34.42
C PRO A 275 -18.20 -4.36 34.16
N GLY A 276 -17.10 -3.97 34.80
CA GLY A 276 -15.79 -4.60 34.62
C GLY A 276 -14.64 -3.59 34.62
N GLY A 277 -13.45 -4.08 34.27
CA GLY A 277 -12.25 -3.26 34.07
C GLY A 277 -11.96 -3.02 32.58
N SER A 278 -11.05 -2.07 32.28
CA SER A 278 -10.64 -1.75 30.91
C SER A 278 -11.83 -1.39 30.01
N ASN A 279 -12.59 -0.38 30.42
CA ASN A 279 -13.86 0.00 29.79
C ASN A 279 -13.75 0.24 28.29
N MET A 280 -12.61 0.75 27.80
CA MET A 280 -12.40 1.11 26.39
C MET A 280 -12.53 -0.05 25.40
N GLN A 281 -12.48 -1.30 25.84
CA GLN A 281 -12.74 -2.45 24.98
C GLN A 281 -14.17 -2.45 24.41
N HIS A 282 -15.15 -1.97 25.17
CA HIS A 282 -16.55 -1.96 24.75
C HIS A 282 -16.87 -0.83 23.75
N PRO A 283 -16.59 0.46 24.01
CA PRO A 283 -16.90 1.52 23.07
C PRO A 283 -16.14 1.37 21.76
N THR A 284 -14.93 0.80 21.74
CA THR A 284 -14.19 0.53 20.50
C THR A 284 -14.87 -0.58 19.67
N ALA A 285 -15.05 -1.76 20.24
CA ALA A 285 -15.63 -2.92 19.55
C ALA A 285 -17.10 -2.71 19.14
N LEU A 286 -17.92 -2.09 20.01
CA LEU A 286 -19.33 -1.86 19.74
C LEU A 286 -19.55 -0.71 18.75
N SER A 287 -18.72 0.32 18.76
CA SER A 287 -18.78 1.38 17.74
C SER A 287 -18.44 0.86 16.35
N PHE A 288 -17.44 -0.03 16.25
CA PHE A 288 -17.12 -0.73 15.01
C PHE A 288 -18.35 -1.49 14.48
N LEU A 289 -19.01 -2.27 15.32
CA LEU A 289 -20.22 -3.01 14.95
C LEU A 289 -21.36 -2.09 14.51
N LEU A 290 -21.59 -0.96 15.19
CA LEU A 290 -22.57 0.04 14.80
C LEU A 290 -22.27 0.62 13.41
N LEU A 291 -21.01 0.90 13.08
CA LEU A 291 -20.60 1.40 11.75
C LEU A 291 -20.80 0.36 10.65
N VAL A 292 -20.39 -0.88 10.89
CA VAL A 292 -20.59 -2.00 9.96
C VAL A 292 -22.08 -2.18 9.67
N TYR A 293 -22.91 -2.21 10.71
CA TYR A 293 -24.33 -2.44 10.52
C TYR A 293 -25.06 -1.23 9.91
N ALA A 294 -24.68 0.00 10.26
CA ALA A 294 -25.17 1.20 9.60
C ALA A 294 -24.93 1.16 8.08
N ARG A 295 -23.76 0.68 7.66
CA ARG A 295 -23.45 0.49 6.23
C ARG A 295 -24.37 -0.55 5.59
N TYR A 296 -24.63 -1.68 6.25
CA TYR A 296 -25.52 -2.71 5.73
C TYR A 296 -26.96 -2.20 5.58
N LEU A 297 -27.47 -1.51 6.60
CA LEU A 297 -28.79 -0.86 6.57
C LEU A 297 -28.89 0.20 5.46
N ASN A 298 -27.85 1.00 5.26
CA ASN A 298 -27.82 2.01 4.20
C ASN A 298 -27.88 1.40 2.80
N ILE A 299 -27.12 0.31 2.57
CA ILE A 299 -27.18 -0.46 1.31
C ILE A 299 -28.58 -1.04 1.08
N ALA A 300 -29.21 -1.54 2.15
CA ALA A 300 -30.53 -2.15 2.13
C ALA A 300 -31.69 -1.12 2.15
N LYS A 301 -31.40 0.17 2.37
CA LYS A 301 -32.38 1.25 2.61
C LYS A 301 -33.38 0.93 3.74
N LYS A 302 -32.89 0.32 4.82
CA LYS A 302 -33.70 -0.05 6.00
C LYS A 302 -33.37 0.82 7.22
N VAL A 303 -34.30 0.85 8.16
CA VAL A 303 -34.18 1.46 9.50
C VAL A 303 -34.61 0.44 10.55
N ILE A 304 -34.24 0.66 11.81
CA ILE A 304 -34.58 -0.23 12.93
C ILE A 304 -35.59 0.47 13.84
N HIS A 305 -36.56 -0.28 14.34
CA HIS A 305 -37.57 0.21 15.27
C HIS A 305 -37.28 -0.33 16.67
N CYS A 306 -36.89 0.56 17.59
CA CYS A 306 -36.56 0.27 18.97
C CYS A 306 -37.68 0.80 19.89
N GLY A 307 -38.86 0.17 19.82
CA GLY A 307 -40.06 0.69 20.48
C GLY A 307 -40.52 2.00 19.84
N ASN A 308 -40.50 3.09 20.61
CA ASN A 308 -40.85 4.44 20.14
C ASN A 308 -39.67 5.19 19.47
N VAL A 309 -38.47 4.59 19.41
CA VAL A 309 -37.28 5.17 18.77
C VAL A 309 -37.06 4.54 17.40
N VAL A 310 -36.80 5.36 16.38
CA VAL A 310 -36.38 4.89 15.05
C VAL A 310 -34.88 5.12 14.89
N ALA A 311 -34.12 4.03 14.77
CA ALA A 311 -32.68 4.08 14.55
C ALA A 311 -32.36 4.07 13.05
N THR A 312 -31.90 5.21 12.55
CA THR A 312 -31.43 5.36 11.16
C THR A 312 -29.94 5.07 11.04
N PRO A 313 -29.42 4.66 9.86
CA PRO A 313 -27.97 4.51 9.66
C PRO A 313 -27.15 5.70 10.15
N SER A 314 -27.63 6.92 9.88
CA SER A 314 -26.98 8.15 10.34
C SER A 314 -26.95 8.28 11.87
N ARG A 315 -27.98 7.78 12.58
CA ARG A 315 -27.99 7.77 14.04
C ARG A 315 -26.98 6.79 14.61
N LEU A 316 -26.85 5.59 14.02
CA LEU A 316 -25.84 4.61 14.43
C LEU A 316 -24.43 5.18 14.25
N ILE A 317 -24.16 5.83 13.11
CA ILE A 317 -22.89 6.52 12.84
C ILE A 317 -22.65 7.64 13.87
N GLN A 318 -23.67 8.41 14.24
CA GLN A 318 -23.55 9.47 15.23
C GLN A 318 -23.17 8.93 16.62
N VAL A 319 -23.76 7.82 17.05
CA VAL A 319 -23.42 7.18 18.33
C VAL A 319 -22.01 6.62 18.31
N ALA A 320 -21.61 5.90 17.25
CA ALA A 320 -20.24 5.43 17.09
C ALA A 320 -19.23 6.59 17.09
N LYS A 321 -19.54 7.68 16.35
CA LYS A 321 -18.72 8.89 16.33
C LYS A 321 -18.61 9.52 17.71
N SER A 322 -19.67 9.57 18.51
CA SER A 322 -19.59 10.16 19.84
C SER A 322 -18.64 9.42 20.76
N GLN A 323 -18.56 8.09 20.64
CA GLN A 323 -17.59 7.27 21.40
C GLN A 323 -16.15 7.55 20.96
N VAL A 324 -15.90 7.62 19.64
CA VAL A 324 -14.58 7.95 19.09
C VAL A 324 -14.17 9.38 19.48
N ASP A 325 -15.08 10.35 19.35
CA ASP A 325 -14.84 11.73 19.79
C ASP A 325 -14.51 11.80 21.28
N TYR A 326 -15.21 11.01 22.11
CA TYR A 326 -14.92 10.90 23.54
C TYR A 326 -13.49 10.37 23.76
N ILE A 327 -13.11 9.27 23.10
CA ILE A 327 -11.73 8.70 23.15
C ILE A 327 -10.69 9.74 22.74
N LEU A 328 -10.99 10.59 21.75
CA LEU A 328 -10.08 11.59 21.22
C LEU A 328 -10.10 12.93 21.97
N GLY A 329 -10.90 13.07 23.02
CA GLY A 329 -10.84 14.21 23.94
C GLY A 329 -12.12 15.04 24.10
N SER A 330 -13.22 14.64 23.46
CA SER A 330 -14.55 15.24 23.66
C SER A 330 -15.22 14.66 24.90
N ASN A 331 -14.57 14.82 26.05
CA ASN A 331 -15.00 14.30 27.34
C ASN A 331 -14.80 15.37 28.43
N PRO A 332 -15.37 15.18 29.64
CA PRO A 332 -15.26 16.16 30.73
C PRO A 332 -13.83 16.55 31.08
N SER A 333 -12.88 15.62 30.94
CA SER A 333 -11.47 15.81 31.24
C SER A 333 -10.68 16.52 30.12
N LYS A 334 -11.30 16.76 28.95
CA LYS A 334 -10.68 17.27 27.71
C LYS A 334 -9.37 16.55 27.37
N MET A 335 -9.36 15.24 27.59
CA MET A 335 -8.17 14.39 27.52
C MET A 335 -8.38 13.30 26.49
N SER A 336 -7.49 13.18 25.51
CA SER A 336 -7.50 12.00 24.66
C SER A 336 -7.02 10.80 25.46
N TYR A 337 -7.72 9.67 25.37
CA TYR A 337 -7.27 8.38 25.90
C TYR A 337 -6.41 7.60 24.89
N MET A 338 -6.11 8.22 23.74
CA MET A 338 -5.10 7.74 22.79
C MET A 338 -3.78 8.49 23.02
N VAL A 339 -2.73 7.73 23.28
CA VAL A 339 -1.40 8.26 23.57
C VAL A 339 -0.84 9.01 22.35
N GLY A 340 -0.37 10.24 22.58
CA GLY A 340 0.18 11.10 21.52
C GLY A 340 -0.85 11.88 20.70
N TYR A 341 -2.15 11.72 20.95
CA TYR A 341 -3.19 12.47 20.26
C TYR A 341 -3.66 13.70 21.05
N GLY A 342 -3.72 14.86 20.40
CA GLY A 342 -4.17 16.12 21.01
C GLY A 342 -3.19 16.71 22.03
N LYS A 343 -3.65 17.70 22.80
CA LYS A 343 -2.80 18.46 23.75
C LYS A 343 -2.65 17.79 25.12
N LYS A 344 -3.58 16.91 25.49
CA LYS A 344 -3.66 16.25 26.80
C LYS A 344 -3.98 14.78 26.58
N PHE A 345 -3.08 13.89 26.97
CA PHE A 345 -3.17 12.43 26.79
C PHE A 345 -2.39 11.70 27.91
N PRO A 346 -2.63 10.39 28.17
CA PRO A 346 -1.93 9.60 29.17
C PRO A 346 -0.42 9.63 28.97
N ARG A 347 0.33 9.91 30.04
CA ARG A 347 1.79 9.96 30.04
C ARG A 347 2.40 8.86 30.90
N ARG A 348 1.62 8.15 31.71
CA ARG A 348 2.11 7.16 32.67
C ARG A 348 1.38 5.82 32.50
N ILE A 349 1.24 5.37 31.26
CA ILE A 349 0.55 4.13 30.92
C ILE A 349 1.24 2.89 31.53
N HIS A 350 0.47 1.91 31.97
CA HIS A 350 0.96 0.60 32.44
C HIS A 350 1.52 -0.19 31.25
N HIS A 351 2.78 0.07 30.87
CA HIS A 351 3.43 -0.62 29.77
C HIS A 351 4.95 -0.62 29.97
N ARG A 352 5.54 -1.81 30.11
CA ARG A 352 6.96 -2.00 30.47
C ARG A 352 7.90 -1.29 29.50
N GLY A 353 7.83 -1.61 28.21
CA GLY A 353 8.67 -0.97 27.17
C GLY A 353 8.45 0.54 26.99
N SER A 354 7.31 1.09 27.42
CA SER A 354 7.04 2.53 27.37
C SER A 354 7.65 3.24 28.57
N SER A 355 7.58 2.60 29.75
CA SER A 355 8.01 3.15 31.04
C SER A 355 9.51 3.07 31.31
N ILE A 356 10.23 2.15 30.67
CA ILE A 356 11.68 1.91 30.90
C ILE A 356 12.48 2.49 29.72
N PRO A 357 13.64 3.16 29.93
CA PRO A 357 14.46 3.71 28.84
C PRO A 357 14.84 2.69 27.77
N SER A 358 14.79 3.04 26.49
CA SER A 358 15.17 2.12 25.40
C SER A 358 16.65 1.68 25.48
N VAL A 359 16.99 0.59 24.79
CA VAL A 359 18.39 0.11 24.69
C VAL A 359 19.33 1.19 24.15
N ASP A 360 18.84 2.06 23.25
CA ASP A 360 19.62 3.18 22.70
C ASP A 360 20.02 4.21 23.77
N ARG A 361 19.19 4.40 24.81
CA ARG A 361 19.44 5.37 25.88
C ARG A 361 20.07 4.77 27.12
N HIS A 362 19.91 3.46 27.32
CA HIS A 362 20.46 2.71 28.44
C HIS A 362 20.87 1.32 27.95
N GLN A 363 22.12 1.20 27.49
CA GLN A 363 22.62 -0.01 26.83
C GLN A 363 22.74 -1.20 27.79
N ASP A 364 23.00 -0.95 29.08
CA ASP A 364 23.08 -2.00 30.08
C ASP A 364 21.73 -2.68 30.27
N ARG A 365 21.80 -3.99 30.48
CA ARG A 365 20.64 -4.86 30.70
C ARG A 365 19.89 -4.49 31.99
N ILE A 366 18.58 -4.33 31.89
CA ILE A 366 17.68 -4.07 33.03
C ILE A 366 16.90 -5.37 33.31
N GLY A 367 17.40 -6.17 34.25
CA GLY A 367 16.75 -7.44 34.60
C GLY A 367 15.41 -7.28 35.32
N CYS A 368 14.72 -8.40 35.58
CA CYS A 368 13.36 -8.51 36.11
C CYS A 368 12.93 -7.48 37.17
N LYS A 369 13.76 -7.19 38.18
CA LYS A 369 13.45 -6.21 39.25
C LYS A 369 14.13 -4.84 39.05
N GLY A 370 15.01 -4.72 38.07
CA GLY A 370 15.74 -3.51 37.74
C GLY A 370 14.84 -2.37 37.27
N GLY A 371 13.66 -2.68 36.70
CA GLY A 371 12.74 -1.64 36.24
C GLY A 371 11.75 -1.12 37.29
N THR A 372 11.75 -1.65 38.52
CA THR A 372 10.86 -1.20 39.61
C THR A 372 10.93 0.31 39.87
N PRO A 373 12.11 0.98 39.86
CA PRO A 373 12.16 2.44 40.00
C PRO A 373 11.37 3.19 38.92
N TYR A 374 11.32 2.68 37.68
CA TYR A 374 10.54 3.30 36.60
C TYR A 374 9.04 3.04 36.76
N TYR A 375 8.66 1.85 37.20
CA TYR A 375 7.26 1.54 37.53
C TYR A 375 6.72 2.51 38.58
N SER A 376 7.44 2.66 39.70
CA SER A 376 7.05 3.51 40.83
C SER A 376 7.25 5.01 40.60
N SER A 377 7.86 5.41 39.48
CA SER A 377 8.15 6.82 39.21
C SER A 377 6.89 7.64 38.90
N ASP A 378 6.87 8.89 39.38
CA ASP A 378 5.88 9.89 38.99
C ASP A 378 6.19 10.61 37.67
N ALA A 379 7.37 10.33 37.08
CA ALA A 379 7.73 10.88 35.79
C ALA A 379 6.90 10.25 34.65
N PRO A 380 6.65 10.99 33.56
CA PRO A 380 6.16 10.44 32.30
C PRO A 380 6.98 9.25 31.80
N ASN A 381 6.34 8.35 31.06
CA ASN A 381 7.00 7.30 30.31
C ASN A 381 8.03 7.90 29.33
N PRO A 382 9.31 7.44 29.35
CA PRO A 382 10.36 7.98 28.49
C PRO A 382 10.14 7.66 27.00
N ASN A 383 9.43 6.57 26.68
CA ASN A 383 9.11 6.17 25.31
C ASN A 383 7.60 6.29 25.09
N LEU A 384 7.19 7.23 24.25
CA LEU A 384 5.78 7.46 23.96
C LEU A 384 5.25 6.36 23.03
N LEU A 385 4.31 5.53 23.52
CA LEU A 385 3.65 4.51 22.71
C LEU A 385 2.52 5.15 21.88
N ILE A 386 2.88 5.89 20.84
CA ILE A 386 1.96 6.68 20.02
C ILE A 386 0.86 5.78 19.43
N GLY A 387 -0.40 6.22 19.54
CA GLY A 387 -1.56 5.51 19.02
C GLY A 387 -2.15 4.45 19.97
N ALA A 388 -1.50 4.13 21.10
CA ALA A 388 -2.05 3.21 22.09
C ALA A 388 -3.30 3.82 22.76
N VAL A 389 -4.37 3.03 22.84
CA VAL A 389 -5.61 3.38 23.54
C VAL A 389 -5.61 2.63 24.86
N VAL A 390 -5.63 3.38 25.96
CA VAL A 390 -5.63 2.82 27.31
C VAL A 390 -7.01 2.29 27.70
N GLY A 391 -7.10 1.49 28.77
CA GLY A 391 -8.36 0.99 29.34
C GLY A 391 -9.42 2.07 29.64
N GLY A 392 -9.02 3.32 29.83
CA GLY A 392 -9.87 4.52 29.88
C GLY A 392 -10.48 4.81 31.25
N PRO A 393 -11.36 5.82 31.34
CA PRO A 393 -11.98 6.23 32.60
C PRO A 393 -12.99 5.19 33.12
N ASP A 394 -13.35 5.32 34.40
CA ASP A 394 -14.48 4.61 34.98
C ASP A 394 -15.85 5.22 34.56
N ILE A 395 -16.95 4.65 35.07
CA ILE A 395 -18.32 5.11 34.80
C ILE A 395 -18.58 6.56 35.21
N ASN A 396 -17.76 7.15 36.08
CA ASN A 396 -17.89 8.53 36.55
C ASN A 396 -17.00 9.50 35.74
N ASP A 397 -16.47 9.08 34.59
CA ASP A 397 -15.49 9.81 33.79
C ASP A 397 -14.15 10.05 34.51
N ALA A 398 -13.87 9.31 35.61
CA ALA A 398 -12.64 9.47 36.36
C ALA A 398 -11.52 8.63 35.75
N TYR A 399 -10.40 9.28 35.43
CA TYR A 399 -9.19 8.65 34.92
C TYR A 399 -7.98 9.09 35.73
N ASN A 400 -7.23 8.12 36.24
CA ASN A 400 -5.97 8.35 36.93
C ASN A 400 -4.79 7.90 36.04
N ASP A 401 -3.97 8.86 35.62
CA ASP A 401 -2.77 8.60 34.79
C ASP A 401 -1.64 8.01 35.66
N SER A 402 -1.75 6.71 35.95
CA SER A 402 -0.84 6.00 36.84
C SER A 402 -0.62 4.57 36.38
N ARG A 403 0.65 4.15 36.30
CA ARG A 403 1.02 2.78 35.96
C ARG A 403 0.42 1.77 36.93
N ALA A 404 0.23 2.12 38.20
CA ALA A 404 -0.38 1.20 39.16
C ALA A 404 -1.88 0.96 38.92
N GLN A 405 -2.54 1.82 38.13
CA GLN A 405 -3.94 1.72 37.75
C GLN A 405 -4.06 1.03 36.39
N PHE A 406 -3.63 -0.23 36.30
CA PHE A 406 -3.60 -0.99 35.04
C PHE A 406 -4.98 -1.06 34.37
N VAL A 407 -6.05 -1.25 35.16
CA VAL A 407 -7.45 -1.26 34.67
C VAL A 407 -7.82 -0.04 33.81
N GLN A 408 -7.23 1.13 34.09
CA GLN A 408 -7.48 2.36 33.34
C GLN A 408 -6.35 2.68 32.35
N SER A 409 -5.10 2.41 32.72
CA SER A 409 -3.92 2.94 32.04
C SER A 409 -3.22 1.94 31.10
N GLU A 410 -3.60 0.67 31.13
CA GLU A 410 -3.01 -0.38 30.30
C GLU A 410 -3.64 -0.38 28.90
N PRO A 411 -2.84 -0.29 27.83
CA PRO A 411 -3.33 -0.48 26.48
C PRO A 411 -3.27 -1.97 26.08
N THR A 412 -4.25 -2.42 25.30
CA THR A 412 -4.27 -3.80 24.77
C THR A 412 -4.52 -3.81 23.27
N THR A 413 -4.08 -4.86 22.58
CA THR A 413 -4.24 -4.93 21.12
C THR A 413 -5.71 -5.03 20.71
N TYR A 414 -6.54 -5.67 21.53
CA TYR A 414 -7.97 -5.87 21.24
C TYR A 414 -8.83 -4.63 21.48
N ILE A 415 -8.36 -3.65 22.27
CA ILE A 415 -8.98 -2.31 22.37
C ILE A 415 -8.64 -1.50 21.11
N ASN A 416 -7.38 -1.55 20.68
CA ASN A 416 -6.91 -0.80 19.53
C ASN A 416 -7.44 -1.32 18.19
N ALA A 417 -7.50 -2.64 17.99
CA ALA A 417 -7.80 -3.27 16.71
C ALA A 417 -9.15 -2.85 16.07
N PRO A 418 -10.27 -2.79 16.83
CA PRO A 418 -11.54 -2.27 16.29
C PRO A 418 -11.49 -0.77 15.97
N LEU A 419 -10.62 0.00 16.63
CA LEU A 419 -10.49 1.45 16.42
C LEU A 419 -9.71 1.80 15.14
N VAL A 420 -8.95 0.85 14.56
CA VAL A 420 -8.22 1.05 13.29
C VAL A 420 -9.17 1.35 12.11
N ASP A 421 -10.45 0.98 12.22
CA ASP A 421 -11.53 1.42 11.33
C ASP A 421 -11.89 2.92 11.53
N THR A 422 -11.86 3.38 12.77
CA THR A 422 -12.47 4.65 13.18
C THR A 422 -11.56 5.86 13.06
N GLU A 423 -11.06 6.12 11.86
CA GLU A 423 -10.59 7.46 11.51
C GLU A 423 -11.72 8.29 10.87
N ILE A 424 -12.78 8.51 11.65
CA ILE A 424 -13.71 9.62 11.47
C ILE A 424 -12.98 10.92 11.87
N SER A 425 -11.93 11.26 11.12
CA SER A 425 -11.28 12.58 11.11
C SER A 425 -11.27 13.21 9.70
N ARG A 426 -11.92 12.55 8.71
CA ARG A 426 -12.16 13.09 7.35
C ARG A 426 -13.64 13.22 6.94
N GLU A 427 -14.56 13.11 7.90
CA GLU A 427 -16.00 13.41 7.72
C GLU A 427 -16.33 14.86 8.11
N ARG A 428 -15.66 15.83 7.46
CA ARG A 428 -16.28 17.13 7.15
C ARG A 428 -16.28 17.28 5.63
N ASN A 429 -17.46 17.06 5.04
CA ASN A 429 -17.90 17.52 3.70
C ASN A 429 -18.07 16.51 2.55
N LYS A 430 -18.13 15.18 2.73
CA LYS A 430 -18.31 14.28 1.55
C LYS A 430 -19.33 13.13 1.65
N MET A 431 -20.22 13.08 2.63
CA MET A 431 -21.51 12.41 2.44
C MET A 431 -22.59 13.46 2.22
N GLY A 432 -22.94 13.67 0.95
CA GLY A 432 -24.07 14.52 0.62
C GLY A 432 -25.34 13.93 1.20
N TRP A 433 -25.94 14.61 2.18
CA TRP A 433 -27.37 14.57 2.46
C TRP A 433 -27.88 15.97 2.71
N ARG A 434 -28.84 16.34 1.85
CA ARG A 434 -29.83 17.39 2.10
C ARG A 434 -30.71 16.89 3.25
N SER A 435 -30.70 17.59 4.38
CA SER A 435 -31.78 17.48 5.36
C SER A 435 -32.14 18.86 5.88
N SER A 436 -33.31 19.28 5.44
CA SER A 436 -34.19 20.35 5.90
C SER A 436 -33.84 21.04 7.23
N CYS A 437 -33.30 22.25 7.11
CA CYS A 437 -33.63 23.34 8.03
C CYS A 437 -34.22 24.48 7.20
N SER A 438 -35.49 24.32 6.83
CA SER A 438 -36.33 25.43 6.39
C SER A 438 -36.47 26.43 7.54
N SER A 439 -36.45 27.71 7.19
CA SER A 439 -36.96 28.87 7.96
C SER A 439 -35.99 29.89 8.59
N ILE A 440 -34.66 29.85 8.36
CA ILE A 440 -33.77 30.93 8.89
C ILE A 440 -32.94 31.67 7.81
N VAL A 441 -32.93 31.22 6.55
CA VAL A 441 -32.05 31.80 5.50
C VAL A 441 -32.61 33.07 4.83
N LEU A 442 -33.86 33.47 5.07
CA LEU A 442 -34.47 34.60 4.34
C LEU A 442 -34.10 36.00 4.85
N ILE A 443 -33.51 36.14 6.04
CA ILE A 443 -33.22 37.47 6.64
C ILE A 443 -31.77 37.92 6.39
N PHE A 444 -30.85 36.99 6.13
CA PHE A 444 -29.42 37.32 5.91
C PHE A 444 -29.11 37.80 4.48
N LEU A 445 -29.99 37.58 3.51
CA LEU A 445 -29.78 37.94 2.10
C LEU A 445 -30.05 39.43 1.77
N VAL A 446 -30.77 40.15 2.63
CA VAL A 446 -31.11 41.57 2.38
C VAL A 446 -30.03 42.52 2.93
N VAL A 447 -29.27 42.12 3.95
CA VAL A 447 -28.25 42.99 4.58
C VAL A 447 -26.94 43.01 3.78
N VAL A 448 -26.61 41.94 3.05
CA VAL A 448 -25.36 41.86 2.26
C VAL A 448 -25.46 42.62 0.93
N MET A 449 -26.66 42.87 0.40
CA MET A 449 -26.84 43.62 -0.85
C MET A 449 -26.59 45.13 -0.74
N VAL A 450 -26.45 45.69 0.47
CA VAL A 450 -26.26 47.15 0.66
C VAL A 450 -24.79 47.53 0.92
N MET A 451 -23.89 46.58 1.22
CA MET A 451 -22.48 46.91 1.55
C MET A 451 -21.45 46.59 0.47
N VAL A 452 -21.84 46.13 -0.73
CA VAL A 452 -20.91 45.96 -1.87
C VAL A 452 -21.14 47.05 -2.91
N ARG A 453 -20.89 48.30 -2.51
CA ARG A 453 -20.52 49.39 -3.41
C ARG A 453 -19.24 50.01 -2.87
N GLY A 454 -18.10 49.55 -3.38
CA GLY A 454 -16.80 50.18 -3.15
C GLY A 454 -15.65 49.18 -3.12
N GLY A 455 -14.85 49.16 -4.19
CA GLY A 455 -13.52 48.53 -4.20
C GLY A 455 -13.31 47.48 -5.27
N SER A 456 -13.14 47.90 -6.53
CA SER A 456 -12.59 47.05 -7.58
C SER A 456 -11.10 46.81 -7.33
N GLY A 457 -10.73 45.55 -7.09
CA GLY A 457 -9.36 45.06 -7.11
C GLY A 457 -9.36 43.64 -7.67
N THR A 458 -9.38 43.51 -8.99
CA THR A 458 -9.17 42.24 -9.70
C THR A 458 -7.74 41.78 -9.43
N ARG A 459 -7.57 40.67 -8.71
CA ARG A 459 -6.28 39.97 -8.61
C ARG A 459 -6.15 39.09 -9.86
N GLU A 460 -5.34 39.52 -10.83
CA GLU A 460 -4.93 38.67 -11.94
C GLU A 460 -4.25 37.40 -11.40
N VAL A 461 -4.77 36.23 -11.76
CA VAL A 461 -4.03 34.97 -11.65
C VAL A 461 -2.99 34.99 -12.77
N ARG A 462 -1.72 35.30 -12.46
CA ARG A 462 -0.63 35.15 -13.42
C ARG A 462 -0.54 33.69 -13.84
N LYS A 463 -0.82 33.40 -15.12
CA LYS A 463 -0.50 32.11 -15.76
C LYS A 463 1.03 31.99 -15.76
N VAL A 464 1.59 31.04 -15.02
CA VAL A 464 3.02 30.75 -15.06
C VAL A 464 3.32 30.18 -16.44
N VAL A 465 4.30 30.74 -17.13
CA VAL A 465 4.77 30.24 -18.42
C VAL A 465 6.03 29.43 -18.15
N HIS A 466 5.97 28.13 -18.42
CA HIS A 466 7.08 27.20 -18.25
C HIS A 466 7.96 27.17 -19.51
N ASP A 467 9.28 27.10 -19.32
CA ASP A 467 10.24 26.86 -20.39
C ASP A 467 10.49 25.36 -20.54
N TYR A 468 9.67 24.69 -21.37
CA TYR A 468 9.83 23.26 -21.59
C TYR A 468 11.11 22.90 -22.35
N GLY A 469 11.72 23.85 -23.07
CA GLY A 469 13.01 23.63 -23.72
C GLY A 469 14.12 23.47 -22.67
N ASP A 470 14.17 24.38 -21.69
CA ASP A 470 15.07 24.28 -20.55
C ASP A 470 14.82 22.99 -19.72
N ALA A 471 13.55 22.67 -19.44
CA ALA A 471 13.20 21.43 -18.75
C ALA A 471 13.61 20.18 -19.55
N LEU A 472 13.48 20.18 -20.88
CA LEU A 472 13.91 19.08 -21.75
C LEU A 472 15.43 18.85 -21.65
N THR A 473 16.22 19.91 -21.84
CA THR A 473 17.69 19.85 -21.74
C THR A 473 18.11 19.27 -20.39
N LYS A 474 17.48 19.72 -19.31
CA LYS A 474 17.73 19.23 -17.95
C LYS A 474 17.32 17.77 -17.78
N SER A 475 16.12 17.37 -18.23
CA SER A 475 15.64 15.99 -18.12
C SER A 475 16.56 14.99 -18.82
N ILE A 476 17.17 15.37 -19.95
CA ILE A 476 18.17 14.54 -20.64
C ILE A 476 19.50 14.52 -19.86
N LEU A 477 19.92 15.66 -19.32
CA LEU A 477 21.15 15.78 -18.53
C LEU A 477 21.14 14.89 -17.27
N PHE A 478 19.97 14.66 -16.67
CA PHE A 478 19.82 13.73 -15.53
C PHE A 478 20.40 12.34 -15.81
N PHE A 479 20.21 11.79 -17.02
CA PHE A 479 20.75 10.48 -17.37
C PHE A 479 22.28 10.45 -17.31
N GLU A 480 22.96 11.55 -17.61
CA GLU A 480 24.43 11.63 -17.45
C GLU A 480 24.85 11.51 -15.98
N GLY A 481 24.01 11.99 -15.06
CA GLY A 481 24.17 11.85 -13.62
C GLY A 481 23.97 10.42 -13.12
N GLN A 482 23.27 9.57 -13.88
CA GLN A 482 23.03 8.15 -13.56
C GLN A 482 24.02 7.18 -14.23
N ARG A 483 24.90 7.62 -15.13
CA ARG A 483 25.80 6.73 -15.88
C ARG A 483 26.72 5.95 -14.94
N SER A 484 26.79 4.63 -15.06
CA SER A 484 27.82 3.79 -14.42
C SER A 484 28.89 3.41 -15.44
N GLY A 485 30.09 3.06 -15.00
CA GLY A 485 31.20 2.67 -15.87
C GLY A 485 32.14 3.82 -16.21
N LYS A 486 32.89 3.66 -17.30
CA LYS A 486 33.84 4.67 -17.79
C LYS A 486 33.11 5.78 -18.53
N LEU A 487 33.13 7.00 -18.00
CA LEU A 487 32.42 8.15 -18.54
C LEU A 487 33.10 8.68 -19.82
N PRO A 488 32.33 9.17 -20.81
CA PRO A 488 32.89 9.74 -22.02
C PRO A 488 33.49 11.12 -21.73
N SER A 489 34.44 11.57 -22.55
CA SER A 489 35.00 12.92 -22.44
C SER A 489 33.98 14.04 -22.68
N SER A 490 32.83 13.71 -23.28
CA SER A 490 31.69 14.61 -23.51
C SER A 490 30.74 14.72 -22.31
N GLN A 491 31.02 14.04 -21.19
CA GLN A 491 30.22 14.10 -19.96
C GLN A 491 30.05 15.56 -19.46
N ARG A 492 28.80 16.00 -19.32
CA ARG A 492 28.42 17.35 -18.85
C ARG A 492 28.20 17.41 -17.34
N MET A 493 27.76 16.32 -16.71
CA MET A 493 27.70 16.18 -15.26
C MET A 493 29.09 15.90 -14.68
N THR A 494 29.91 16.94 -14.53
CA THR A 494 31.35 16.83 -14.24
C THR A 494 31.70 16.38 -12.81
N TRP A 495 30.75 16.44 -11.87
CA TRP A 495 30.93 15.95 -10.51
C TRP A 495 30.87 14.41 -10.42
N ARG A 496 30.33 13.73 -11.43
CA ARG A 496 30.42 12.27 -11.61
C ARG A 496 31.76 11.89 -12.22
N LYS A 497 32.36 10.77 -11.78
CA LYS A 497 33.56 10.17 -12.40
C LYS A 497 33.33 8.69 -12.74
N ASP A 498 34.36 8.08 -13.30
CA ASP A 498 34.39 6.65 -13.63
C ASP A 498 34.10 5.80 -12.39
N SER A 499 33.18 4.85 -12.50
CA SER A 499 32.74 3.99 -11.40
C SER A 499 32.43 2.57 -11.87
N ALA A 500 32.34 1.61 -10.94
CA ALA A 500 31.92 0.22 -11.24
C ALA A 500 32.71 -0.45 -12.38
N LEU A 501 34.01 -0.17 -12.49
CA LEU A 501 34.86 -0.59 -13.61
C LEU A 501 35.17 -2.09 -13.64
N ASN A 502 34.78 -2.83 -12.60
CA ASN A 502 35.00 -4.26 -12.46
C ASN A 502 33.69 -5.07 -12.55
N ASP A 503 32.58 -4.44 -12.91
CA ASP A 503 31.28 -5.10 -12.98
C ASP A 503 31.31 -6.27 -13.97
N GLY A 504 30.89 -7.45 -13.49
CA GLY A 504 30.91 -8.70 -14.26
C GLY A 504 32.22 -9.50 -14.17
N GLN A 505 33.30 -8.92 -13.63
CA GLN A 505 34.61 -9.59 -13.57
C GLN A 505 34.56 -10.92 -12.78
N LEU A 506 33.80 -10.97 -11.68
CA LEU A 506 33.64 -12.15 -10.83
C LEU A 506 33.03 -13.37 -11.56
N VAL A 507 32.27 -13.11 -12.62
CA VAL A 507 31.62 -14.14 -13.46
C VAL A 507 32.22 -14.20 -14.87
N GLY A 508 33.37 -13.56 -15.09
CA GLY A 508 34.12 -13.63 -16.35
C GLY A 508 33.48 -12.89 -17.53
N VAL A 509 32.65 -11.87 -17.28
CA VAL A 509 32.03 -11.03 -18.33
C VAL A 509 32.28 -9.54 -18.10
N ASP A 510 32.09 -8.72 -19.13
CA ASP A 510 32.08 -7.25 -19.01
C ASP A 510 30.65 -6.75 -18.84
N LEU A 511 30.33 -6.22 -17.66
CA LEU A 511 29.06 -5.54 -17.36
C LEU A 511 29.29 -4.07 -16.94
N VAL A 512 30.42 -3.48 -17.35
CA VAL A 512 30.72 -2.06 -17.16
C VAL A 512 29.85 -1.22 -18.10
N GLY A 513 29.31 -0.11 -17.60
CA GLY A 513 28.37 0.74 -18.33
C GLY A 513 26.97 0.73 -17.73
N GLY A 514 25.98 1.22 -18.47
CA GLY A 514 24.57 1.23 -18.06
C GLY A 514 24.26 2.33 -17.06
N TYR A 515 23.06 2.30 -16.50
CA TYR A 515 22.58 3.29 -15.54
C TYR A 515 22.49 2.72 -14.14
N TYR A 516 22.82 3.52 -13.14
CA TYR A 516 22.29 3.31 -11.80
C TYR A 516 20.80 3.62 -11.80
N ASP A 517 20.02 2.81 -11.10
CA ASP A 517 18.57 2.83 -11.20
C ASP A 517 17.95 4.12 -10.63
N ALA A 518 18.36 4.47 -9.41
CA ALA A 518 17.74 5.52 -8.62
C ALA A 518 18.78 6.32 -7.80
N GLY A 519 18.60 6.41 -6.48
CA GLY A 519 19.57 6.99 -5.55
C GLY A 519 20.72 6.07 -5.14
N ASP A 520 20.68 4.83 -5.62
CA ASP A 520 21.59 3.72 -5.32
C ASP A 520 22.65 3.49 -6.38
N ASN A 521 23.55 2.54 -6.13
CA ASN A 521 24.60 2.17 -7.08
C ASN A 521 24.36 0.76 -7.68
N ILE A 522 23.10 0.34 -7.73
CA ILE A 522 22.65 -0.93 -8.31
C ILE A 522 22.24 -0.72 -9.77
N LYS A 523 22.50 -1.73 -10.61
CA LYS A 523 21.97 -1.81 -11.97
C LYS A 523 20.82 -2.81 -12.00
N PHE A 524 19.58 -2.34 -11.84
CA PHE A 524 18.39 -3.17 -12.05
C PHE A 524 17.99 -3.14 -13.53
N ASN A 525 18.13 -4.26 -14.24
CA ASN A 525 17.97 -4.25 -15.69
C ASN A 525 16.51 -4.21 -16.14
N PHE A 526 15.56 -4.61 -15.30
CA PHE A 526 14.14 -4.54 -15.65
C PHE A 526 13.64 -3.08 -15.81
N PRO A 527 13.78 -2.20 -14.79
CA PRO A 527 13.47 -0.77 -14.95
C PRO A 527 14.43 -0.04 -15.90
N MET A 528 15.69 -0.46 -16.04
CA MET A 528 16.63 0.12 -17.01
C MET A 528 16.23 -0.17 -18.46
N ALA A 529 15.74 -1.39 -18.74
CA ALA A 529 15.23 -1.76 -20.04
C ALA A 529 13.99 -0.92 -20.38
N PHE A 530 13.03 -0.80 -19.46
CA PHE A 530 11.86 0.06 -19.64
C PHE A 530 12.24 1.53 -19.87
N THR A 531 13.20 2.06 -19.10
CA THR A 531 13.78 3.39 -19.32
C THR A 531 14.31 3.56 -20.74
N THR A 532 15.06 2.58 -21.23
CA THR A 532 15.66 2.59 -22.57
C THR A 532 14.59 2.51 -23.67
N THR A 533 13.55 1.70 -23.46
CA THR A 533 12.36 1.64 -24.33
C THR A 533 11.66 2.99 -24.39
N MET A 534 11.42 3.64 -23.24
CA MET A 534 10.71 4.92 -23.17
C MET A 534 11.51 6.11 -23.71
N LEU A 535 12.83 6.14 -23.51
CA LEU A 535 13.71 7.11 -24.17
C LEU A 535 13.67 6.93 -25.69
N SER A 536 13.75 5.69 -26.16
CA SER A 536 13.66 5.38 -27.59
C SER A 536 12.31 5.80 -28.16
N TRP A 537 11.21 5.48 -27.46
CA TRP A 537 9.87 5.86 -27.90
C TRP A 537 9.69 7.38 -27.91
N SER A 538 10.26 8.09 -26.93
CA SER A 538 10.30 9.55 -26.90
C SER A 538 11.01 10.16 -28.10
N VAL A 539 12.17 9.63 -28.47
CA VAL A 539 12.91 10.08 -29.67
C VAL A 539 12.11 9.77 -30.94
N LEU A 540 11.46 8.61 -31.03
CA LEU A 540 10.69 8.22 -32.22
C LEU A 540 9.43 9.06 -32.44
N GLU A 541 8.71 9.42 -31.37
CA GLU A 541 7.44 10.16 -31.49
C GLU A 541 7.64 11.67 -31.54
N PHE A 542 8.68 12.18 -30.85
CA PHE A 542 8.85 13.61 -30.58
C PHE A 542 10.26 14.15 -30.92
N GLY A 543 11.15 13.34 -31.50
CA GLY A 543 12.53 13.73 -31.81
C GLY A 543 12.65 14.97 -32.69
N ASP A 544 11.70 15.18 -33.61
CA ASP A 544 11.64 16.36 -34.47
C ASP A 544 11.46 17.67 -33.69
N PHE A 545 10.99 17.60 -32.43
CA PHE A 545 10.81 18.76 -31.56
C PHE A 545 11.97 18.95 -30.57
N MET A 546 12.97 18.07 -30.56
CA MET A 546 14.06 18.12 -29.58
C MET A 546 15.18 19.11 -29.96
N GLY A 547 15.22 19.61 -31.19
CA GLY A 547 16.23 20.56 -31.64
C GLY A 547 17.67 20.05 -31.39
N SER A 548 18.49 20.85 -30.72
CA SER A 548 19.87 20.48 -30.36
C SER A 548 19.96 19.34 -29.34
N ASP A 549 18.92 19.11 -28.55
CA ASP A 549 18.91 18.06 -27.53
C ASP A 549 18.69 16.66 -28.11
N LEU A 550 18.31 16.54 -29.39
CA LEU A 550 18.08 15.24 -30.05
C LEU A 550 19.32 14.33 -29.97
N GLN A 551 20.51 14.89 -30.17
CA GLN A 551 21.74 14.09 -30.10
C GLN A 551 21.99 13.60 -28.67
N HIS A 552 21.78 14.44 -27.66
CA HIS A 552 21.93 14.03 -26.27
C HIS A 552 20.91 12.97 -25.86
N ALA A 553 19.67 13.05 -26.36
CA ALA A 553 18.67 12.00 -26.15
C ALA A 553 19.09 10.69 -26.82
N LYS A 554 19.64 10.73 -28.04
CA LYS A 554 20.22 9.54 -28.70
C LYS A 554 21.40 8.97 -27.93
N ASP A 555 22.30 9.81 -27.42
CA ASP A 555 23.44 9.37 -26.59
C ASP A 555 22.96 8.68 -25.30
N ALA A 556 21.85 9.13 -24.72
CA ALA A 556 21.23 8.46 -23.57
C ALA A 556 20.65 7.08 -23.94
N VAL A 557 19.95 6.97 -25.07
CA VAL A 557 19.48 5.67 -25.59
C VAL A 557 20.67 4.74 -25.86
N GLN A 558 21.73 5.26 -26.48
CA GLN A 558 22.93 4.48 -26.81
C GLN A 558 23.59 3.94 -25.54
N TRP A 559 23.72 4.75 -24.49
CA TRP A 559 24.33 4.33 -23.23
C TRP A 559 23.62 3.15 -22.57
N GLY A 560 22.28 3.17 -22.57
CA GLY A 560 21.47 2.04 -22.08
C GLY A 560 21.64 0.81 -22.96
N THR A 561 21.56 0.97 -24.28
CA THR A 561 21.63 -0.15 -25.22
C THR A 561 23.00 -0.82 -25.31
N ASP A 562 24.09 -0.07 -25.22
CA ASP A 562 25.45 -0.62 -25.20
C ASP A 562 25.62 -1.58 -24.01
N TYR A 563 25.06 -1.23 -22.85
CA TYR A 563 25.05 -2.10 -21.67
C TYR A 563 24.09 -3.29 -21.82
N LEU A 564 22.87 -3.08 -22.34
CA LEU A 564 21.91 -4.18 -22.53
C LEU A 564 22.41 -5.25 -23.52
N ILE A 565 23.20 -4.85 -24.54
CA ILE A 565 23.91 -5.81 -25.40
C ILE A 565 24.90 -6.64 -24.59
N LYS A 566 25.68 -6.03 -23.70
CA LYS A 566 26.62 -6.75 -22.82
C LYS A 566 25.90 -7.73 -21.89
N ALA A 567 24.84 -7.26 -21.23
CA ALA A 567 24.02 -8.03 -20.30
C ALA A 567 23.33 -9.25 -20.95
N THR A 568 23.22 -9.27 -22.28
CA THR A 568 22.61 -10.36 -23.03
C THR A 568 23.58 -11.06 -23.99
N ASN A 569 24.89 -10.75 -23.91
CA ASN A 569 25.85 -11.19 -24.91
C ASN A 569 26.10 -12.71 -24.88
N ILE A 570 25.97 -13.33 -23.71
CA ILE A 570 26.18 -14.76 -23.50
C ILE A 570 24.91 -15.54 -23.95
N PRO A 571 25.03 -16.52 -24.86
CA PRO A 571 23.87 -17.29 -25.31
C PRO A 571 23.09 -17.94 -24.16
N ASN A 572 21.77 -17.77 -24.17
CA ASN A 572 20.82 -18.29 -23.17
C ASN A 572 21.06 -17.82 -21.72
N VAL A 573 21.80 -16.73 -21.53
CA VAL A 573 22.00 -16.09 -20.22
C VAL A 573 21.66 -14.61 -20.37
N VAL A 574 20.76 -14.13 -19.52
CA VAL A 574 20.38 -12.71 -19.44
C VAL A 574 20.76 -12.24 -18.05
N TYR A 575 21.75 -11.36 -17.95
CA TYR A 575 22.04 -10.68 -16.69
C TYR A 575 20.92 -9.68 -16.41
N VAL A 576 20.36 -9.76 -15.21
CA VAL A 576 19.19 -8.98 -14.79
C VAL A 576 19.54 -7.94 -13.73
N GLN A 577 20.68 -8.12 -13.05
CA GLN A 577 21.12 -7.22 -11.99
C GLN A 577 22.63 -7.28 -11.78
N VAL A 578 23.22 -6.14 -11.40
CA VAL A 578 24.58 -6.06 -10.87
C VAL A 578 24.56 -5.31 -9.54
N ALA A 579 25.19 -5.91 -8.53
CA ALA A 579 25.22 -5.60 -7.10
C ALA A 579 24.17 -6.33 -6.25
N GLU A 580 24.62 -6.78 -5.07
CA GLU A 580 23.78 -7.35 -4.02
C GLU A 580 23.03 -6.18 -3.35
N PRO A 581 21.69 -6.19 -3.36
CA PRO A 581 20.94 -4.98 -3.11
C PRO A 581 20.93 -4.57 -1.64
N TYR A 582 20.97 -5.52 -0.71
CA TYR A 582 20.99 -5.21 0.71
C TYR A 582 22.34 -4.63 1.12
N SER A 583 23.44 -5.14 0.57
CA SER A 583 24.78 -4.59 0.79
C SER A 583 24.91 -3.18 0.24
N ASP A 584 24.44 -2.92 -0.99
CA ASP A 584 24.46 -1.57 -1.57
C ASP A 584 23.58 -0.59 -0.78
N HIS A 585 22.38 -1.05 -0.37
CA HIS A 585 21.42 -0.23 0.39
C HIS A 585 21.80 -0.02 1.85
N ASP A 586 22.58 -0.92 2.44
CA ASP A 586 23.17 -0.70 3.76
C ASP A 586 24.24 0.41 3.71
N CYS A 587 24.87 0.65 2.56
CA CYS A 587 25.96 1.61 2.42
C CYS A 587 25.50 2.96 1.84
N TRP A 588 26.05 4.05 2.41
CA TRP A 588 26.01 5.38 1.81
C TRP A 588 27.43 5.81 1.44
N GLU A 589 27.79 5.58 0.19
CA GLU A 589 29.14 5.83 -0.36
C GLU A 589 29.03 6.38 -1.79
N ARG A 590 30.12 6.94 -2.32
CA ARG A 590 30.14 7.45 -3.69
C ARG A 590 30.17 6.28 -4.68
N PRO A 591 29.52 6.40 -5.85
CA PRO A 591 29.64 5.40 -6.91
C PRO A 591 31.10 5.07 -7.23
N GLU A 592 31.97 6.07 -7.18
CA GLU A 592 33.39 5.95 -7.51
C GLU A 592 34.22 5.23 -6.43
N ASP A 593 33.71 5.15 -5.19
CA ASP A 593 34.42 4.60 -4.03
C ASP A 593 33.96 3.19 -3.63
N MET A 594 32.98 2.62 -4.34
CA MET A 594 32.26 1.41 -3.91
C MET A 594 33.17 0.27 -3.46
N ASP A 595 32.94 -0.24 -2.25
CA ASP A 595 33.53 -1.48 -1.72
C ASP A 595 32.50 -2.60 -1.45
N THR A 596 31.24 -2.34 -1.76
CA THR A 596 30.09 -3.25 -1.62
C THR A 596 30.12 -4.44 -2.60
N ASP A 597 29.36 -5.50 -2.29
CA ASP A 597 29.28 -6.69 -3.14
C ASP A 597 28.61 -6.37 -4.49
N ARG A 598 29.40 -6.44 -5.57
CA ARG A 598 28.97 -6.17 -6.96
C ARG A 598 28.64 -7.43 -7.75
N SER A 599 28.11 -8.45 -7.08
CA SER A 599 27.66 -9.72 -7.69
C SER A 599 26.71 -9.50 -8.88
N ALA A 600 26.90 -10.30 -9.93
CA ALA A 600 26.05 -10.26 -11.12
C ALA A 600 25.04 -11.41 -11.09
N TYR A 601 23.75 -11.08 -11.21
CA TYR A 601 22.66 -12.05 -11.21
C TYR A 601 22.08 -12.21 -12.61
N ALA A 602 21.76 -13.45 -12.99
CA ALA A 602 21.28 -13.78 -14.32
C ALA A 602 20.20 -14.85 -14.30
N VAL A 603 19.32 -14.77 -15.30
CA VAL A 603 18.34 -15.81 -15.65
C VAL A 603 18.84 -16.63 -16.83
N ASN A 604 18.36 -17.86 -16.93
CA ASN A 604 18.75 -18.83 -17.96
C ASN A 604 17.60 -19.81 -18.27
N GLN A 605 17.90 -20.86 -19.03
CA GLN A 605 16.91 -21.83 -19.50
C GLN A 605 16.19 -22.61 -18.38
N THR A 606 16.82 -22.80 -17.23
CA THR A 606 16.24 -23.53 -16.09
C THR A 606 15.70 -22.60 -15.00
N HIS A 607 16.13 -21.34 -15.02
CA HIS A 607 15.70 -20.27 -14.11
C HIS A 607 15.31 -19.06 -14.97
N PRO A 608 14.14 -19.11 -15.63
CA PRO A 608 13.74 -18.08 -16.59
C PRO A 608 13.41 -16.75 -15.91
N GLY A 609 13.38 -15.69 -16.74
CA GLY A 609 12.93 -14.34 -16.40
C GLY A 609 12.44 -13.67 -17.66
N SER A 610 11.18 -13.92 -18.00
CA SER A 610 10.62 -13.62 -19.32
C SER A 610 10.32 -12.14 -19.46
N GLU A 611 9.83 -11.54 -18.39
CA GLU A 611 9.52 -10.11 -18.25
C GLU A 611 10.76 -9.26 -18.52
N VAL A 612 11.83 -9.41 -17.73
CA VAL A 612 13.06 -8.65 -17.90
C VAL A 612 13.73 -8.91 -19.26
N ALA A 613 13.75 -10.16 -19.73
CA ALA A 613 14.32 -10.47 -21.05
C ALA A 613 13.49 -9.86 -22.19
N ALA A 614 12.17 -9.94 -22.12
CA ALA A 614 11.29 -9.36 -23.13
C ALA A 614 11.34 -7.82 -23.11
N GLU A 615 11.40 -7.16 -21.96
CA GLU A 615 11.60 -5.71 -21.89
C GLU A 615 12.96 -5.29 -22.47
N ILE A 616 14.03 -6.07 -22.24
CA ILE A 616 15.33 -5.84 -22.91
C ILE A 616 15.19 -5.97 -24.43
N ALA A 617 14.46 -6.97 -24.92
CA ALA A 617 14.20 -7.11 -26.34
C ALA A 617 13.39 -5.93 -26.90
N ALA A 618 12.39 -5.43 -26.17
CA ALA A 618 11.62 -4.23 -26.51
C ALA A 618 12.53 -3.00 -26.60
N ALA A 619 13.40 -2.79 -25.62
CA ALA A 619 14.35 -1.69 -25.58
C ALA A 619 15.29 -1.69 -26.78
N LEU A 620 15.89 -2.85 -27.09
CA LEU A 620 16.80 -3.02 -28.22
C LEU A 620 16.07 -2.86 -29.57
N ALA A 621 14.85 -3.40 -29.70
CA ALA A 621 14.03 -3.24 -30.89
C ALA A 621 13.63 -1.78 -31.14
N ALA A 622 13.12 -1.08 -30.11
CA ALA A 622 12.77 0.34 -30.19
C ALA A 622 14.01 1.18 -30.56
N SER A 623 15.12 0.97 -29.87
CA SER A 623 16.38 1.67 -30.12
C SER A 623 16.92 1.44 -31.53
N SER A 624 16.78 0.22 -32.07
CA SER A 624 17.20 -0.08 -33.45
C SER A 624 16.52 0.86 -34.46
N THR A 625 15.27 1.25 -34.21
CA THR A 625 14.55 2.17 -35.09
C THR A 625 15.01 3.62 -34.93
N VAL A 626 15.45 4.04 -33.73
CA VAL A 626 16.04 5.36 -33.49
C VAL A 626 17.31 5.56 -34.31
N PHE A 627 18.18 4.55 -34.36
CA PHE A 627 19.47 4.62 -35.04
C PHE A 627 19.42 4.23 -36.52
N LYS A 628 18.29 3.72 -37.03
CA LYS A 628 18.18 3.17 -38.39
C LYS A 628 18.70 4.09 -39.49
N SER A 629 18.48 5.40 -39.38
CA SER A 629 18.92 6.39 -40.36
C SER A 629 20.30 6.99 -40.08
N SER A 630 20.71 7.07 -38.81
CA SER A 630 21.97 7.71 -38.40
C SER A 630 23.14 6.75 -38.24
N ASP A 631 22.89 5.49 -37.87
CA ASP A 631 23.88 4.44 -37.66
C ASP A 631 23.25 3.07 -37.96
N LEU A 632 23.25 2.71 -39.24
CA LEU A 632 22.65 1.47 -39.73
C LEU A 632 23.35 0.22 -39.15
N PRO A 633 24.70 0.12 -39.08
CA PRO A 633 25.37 -1.02 -38.45
C PRO A 633 24.96 -1.23 -36.99
N TYR A 634 24.92 -0.16 -36.19
CA TYR A 634 24.48 -0.26 -34.80
C TYR A 634 23.01 -0.65 -34.69
N SER A 635 22.15 -0.05 -35.52
CA SER A 635 20.73 -0.43 -35.64
C SER A 635 20.54 -1.93 -35.92
N GLN A 636 21.30 -2.50 -36.87
CA GLN A 636 21.23 -3.92 -37.20
C GLN A 636 21.72 -4.82 -36.05
N LYS A 637 22.78 -4.41 -35.35
CA LYS A 637 23.29 -5.10 -34.16
C LYS A 637 22.25 -5.16 -33.06
N LEU A 638 21.60 -4.03 -32.76
CA LEU A 638 20.52 -3.94 -31.79
C LEU A 638 19.35 -4.85 -32.17
N LEU A 639 18.92 -4.80 -33.43
CA LEU A 639 17.80 -5.59 -33.90
C LEU A 639 18.10 -7.09 -33.90
N SER A 640 19.31 -7.52 -34.26
CA SER A 640 19.72 -8.93 -34.14
C SER A 640 19.61 -9.40 -32.71
N ARG A 641 20.20 -8.66 -31.77
CA ARG A 641 20.16 -9.01 -30.35
C ARG A 641 18.73 -9.00 -29.80
N ALA A 642 17.90 -8.04 -30.20
CA ALA A 642 16.49 -7.99 -29.81
C ALA A 642 15.73 -9.26 -30.20
N ARG A 643 15.96 -9.80 -31.41
CA ARG A 643 15.35 -11.06 -31.86
C ARG A 643 15.81 -12.23 -30.99
N GLU A 644 17.11 -12.35 -30.75
CA GLU A 644 17.69 -13.44 -29.96
C GLU A 644 17.18 -13.43 -28.50
N VAL A 645 17.12 -12.25 -27.87
CA VAL A 645 16.65 -12.12 -26.48
C VAL A 645 15.14 -12.37 -26.38
N PHE A 646 14.35 -11.93 -27.35
CA PHE A 646 12.92 -12.26 -27.40
C PHE A 646 12.69 -13.76 -27.59
N GLU A 647 13.45 -14.40 -28.48
CA GLU A 647 13.37 -15.85 -28.69
C GLU A 647 13.72 -16.62 -27.41
N PHE A 648 14.70 -16.14 -26.63
CA PHE A 648 14.99 -16.69 -25.30
C PHE A 648 13.81 -16.51 -24.33
N ALA A 649 13.28 -15.28 -24.21
CA ALA A 649 12.18 -14.95 -23.29
C ALA A 649 10.91 -15.77 -23.58
N ASP A 650 10.54 -15.89 -24.85
CA ASP A 650 9.35 -16.64 -25.27
C ASP A 650 9.53 -18.15 -25.15
N LYS A 651 10.73 -18.67 -25.43
CA LYS A 651 11.00 -20.11 -25.37
C LYS A 651 11.09 -20.63 -23.94
N TYR A 652 11.65 -19.85 -23.03
CA TYR A 652 11.86 -20.22 -21.63
C TYR A 652 11.02 -19.32 -20.74
N GLN A 653 9.72 -19.62 -20.66
CA GLN A 653 8.77 -18.78 -19.94
C GLN A 653 8.78 -19.03 -18.42
N GLY A 654 8.73 -17.96 -17.65
CA GLY A 654 8.69 -17.94 -16.20
C GLY A 654 9.22 -16.62 -15.63
N SER A 655 8.84 -16.32 -14.40
CA SER A 655 9.18 -15.08 -13.71
C SER A 655 10.54 -15.20 -13.02
N TYR A 656 11.36 -14.16 -13.12
CA TYR A 656 12.62 -14.07 -12.39
C TYR A 656 12.41 -14.01 -10.87
N ASN A 657 11.20 -13.66 -10.40
CA ASN A 657 10.83 -13.75 -9.00
C ASN A 657 10.97 -15.18 -8.45
N ASP A 658 10.71 -16.18 -9.29
CA ASP A 658 10.72 -17.59 -8.87
C ASP A 658 12.12 -18.08 -8.51
N SER A 659 13.15 -17.54 -9.17
CA SER A 659 14.55 -17.96 -8.99
C SER A 659 15.40 -16.94 -8.26
N LEU A 660 15.19 -15.66 -8.51
CA LEU A 660 15.97 -14.53 -8.00
C LEU A 660 15.19 -13.65 -7.02
N GLY A 661 13.99 -14.05 -6.60
CA GLY A 661 13.13 -13.24 -5.72
C GLY A 661 13.81 -12.72 -4.45
N LYS A 662 14.85 -13.38 -3.92
CA LYS A 662 15.59 -12.86 -2.76
C LYS A 662 16.45 -11.62 -3.04
N VAL A 663 16.81 -11.37 -4.30
CA VAL A 663 17.69 -10.26 -4.71
C VAL A 663 16.98 -9.24 -5.61
N VAL A 664 15.87 -9.61 -6.23
CA VAL A 664 15.04 -8.67 -7.03
C VAL A 664 13.83 -8.15 -6.25
N CYS A 665 13.28 -8.93 -5.30
CA CYS A 665 12.22 -8.50 -4.38
C CYS A 665 12.80 -8.19 -2.98
N PRO A 666 12.35 -7.10 -2.31
CA PRO A 666 11.14 -6.32 -2.58
C PRO A 666 11.33 -5.09 -3.51
N PHE A 667 12.44 -4.99 -4.23
CA PHE A 667 12.80 -3.79 -5.01
C PHE A 667 11.99 -3.67 -6.32
N TYR A 668 12.21 -4.59 -7.26
CA TYR A 668 11.53 -4.65 -8.56
C TYR A 668 10.89 -6.02 -8.72
N CYS A 669 9.84 -6.32 -7.94
CA CYS A 669 9.10 -7.56 -8.15
C CYS A 669 8.28 -7.51 -9.43
N ASP A 670 8.23 -8.63 -10.15
CA ASP A 670 7.17 -8.89 -11.13
C ASP A 670 5.82 -9.13 -10.40
N TRP A 671 4.90 -8.16 -10.43
CA TRP A 671 3.59 -8.29 -9.80
C TRP A 671 2.48 -8.73 -10.75
N ASP A 672 2.59 -8.34 -12.02
CA ASP A 672 1.54 -8.47 -13.03
C ASP A 672 1.75 -9.68 -13.97
N GLY A 673 2.88 -10.37 -13.82
CA GLY A 673 3.32 -11.48 -14.66
C GLY A 673 4.16 -10.99 -15.84
N TYR A 674 4.55 -11.92 -16.71
CA TYR A 674 5.48 -11.63 -17.82
C TYR A 674 4.83 -11.55 -19.21
N LYS A 675 3.49 -11.63 -19.26
CA LYS A 675 2.76 -11.81 -20.51
C LYS A 675 2.64 -10.51 -21.28
N ASP A 676 2.48 -9.40 -20.58
CA ASP A 676 2.45 -8.08 -21.17
C ASP A 676 3.81 -7.70 -21.75
N GLU A 677 4.96 -8.03 -21.13
CA GLU A 677 6.28 -7.79 -21.73
C GLU A 677 6.49 -8.60 -23.01
N LEU A 678 6.07 -9.87 -23.04
CA LEU A 678 6.17 -10.69 -24.25
C LEU A 678 5.37 -10.07 -25.40
N VAL A 679 4.14 -9.63 -25.14
CA VAL A 679 3.31 -8.95 -26.14
C VAL A 679 3.91 -7.59 -26.52
N TRP A 680 4.42 -6.83 -25.57
CA TRP A 680 5.08 -5.54 -25.74
C TRP A 680 6.34 -5.64 -26.61
N ALA A 681 7.21 -6.60 -26.32
CA ALA A 681 8.42 -6.89 -27.10
C ALA A 681 8.09 -7.32 -28.53
N ALA A 682 7.10 -8.20 -28.69
CA ALA A 682 6.62 -8.60 -30.02
C ALA A 682 6.06 -7.40 -30.79
N ALA A 683 5.32 -6.49 -30.15
CA ALA A 683 4.82 -5.27 -30.78
C ALA A 683 5.96 -4.36 -31.27
N TRP A 684 7.02 -4.18 -30.46
CA TRP A 684 8.21 -3.42 -30.86
C TRP A 684 9.02 -4.08 -31.96
N LEU A 685 9.22 -5.39 -31.88
CA LEU A 685 9.90 -6.17 -32.93
C LEU A 685 9.11 -6.09 -34.24
N TYR A 686 7.79 -6.17 -34.18
CA TYR A 686 6.97 -5.97 -35.37
C TYR A 686 7.09 -4.54 -35.93
N LYS A 687 7.07 -3.51 -35.07
CA LYS A 687 7.30 -2.11 -35.48
C LYS A 687 8.66 -1.92 -36.14
N ALA A 688 9.71 -2.59 -35.67
CA ALA A 688 11.07 -2.49 -36.18
C ALA A 688 11.31 -3.29 -37.48
N THR A 689 10.72 -4.48 -37.58
CA THR A 689 11.04 -5.46 -38.64
C THR A 689 9.99 -5.59 -39.74
N HIS A 690 8.72 -5.32 -39.42
CA HIS A 690 7.55 -5.71 -40.23
C HIS A 690 7.42 -7.22 -40.49
N GLU A 691 8.10 -8.07 -39.72
CA GLU A 691 7.99 -9.52 -39.85
C GLU A 691 6.68 -10.02 -39.24
N ILE A 692 5.83 -10.63 -40.08
CA ILE A 692 4.46 -11.02 -39.70
C ILE A 692 4.40 -11.96 -38.48
N ARG A 693 5.46 -12.75 -38.22
CA ARG A 693 5.52 -13.64 -37.05
C ARG A 693 5.31 -12.92 -35.72
N TYR A 694 5.81 -11.69 -35.59
CA TYR A 694 5.66 -10.91 -34.37
C TYR A 694 4.24 -10.34 -34.24
N LEU A 695 3.61 -9.93 -35.35
CA LEU A 695 2.19 -9.55 -35.32
C LEU A 695 1.31 -10.74 -34.96
N ASN A 696 1.55 -11.91 -35.56
CA ASN A 696 0.82 -13.14 -35.22
C ASN A 696 0.99 -13.49 -33.73
N TYR A 697 2.18 -13.27 -33.17
CA TYR A 697 2.43 -13.47 -31.74
C TYR A 697 1.57 -12.54 -30.87
N VAL A 698 1.54 -11.24 -31.22
CA VAL A 698 0.68 -10.24 -30.56
C VAL A 698 -0.79 -10.65 -30.63
N GLU A 699 -1.27 -11.05 -31.82
CA GLU A 699 -2.66 -11.49 -32.03
C GLU A 699 -3.00 -12.78 -31.26
N ALA A 700 -2.07 -13.73 -31.17
CA ALA A 700 -2.29 -15.00 -30.49
C ALA A 700 -2.32 -14.86 -28.96
N ASN A 701 -1.56 -13.92 -28.41
CA ASN A 701 -1.36 -13.80 -26.96
C ASN A 701 -2.14 -12.64 -26.32
N ILE A 702 -2.78 -11.76 -27.09
CA ILE A 702 -3.46 -10.59 -26.53
C ILE A 702 -4.55 -10.92 -25.51
N ASN A 703 -5.34 -11.97 -25.76
CA ASN A 703 -6.41 -12.38 -24.84
C ASN A 703 -5.86 -12.86 -23.47
N THR A 704 -4.56 -13.16 -23.38
CA THR A 704 -3.92 -13.50 -22.11
C THR A 704 -3.69 -12.28 -21.22
N LEU A 705 -3.77 -11.07 -21.78
CA LEU A 705 -3.69 -9.80 -21.02
C LEU A 705 -5.04 -9.44 -20.37
N GLU A 706 -6.11 -10.20 -20.64
CA GLU A 706 -7.43 -10.00 -20.04
C GLU A 706 -7.50 -10.59 -18.62
N TRP A 707 -6.87 -9.92 -17.66
CA TRP A 707 -7.17 -10.15 -16.26
C TRP A 707 -8.54 -9.52 -15.91
N TYR A 708 -9.61 -10.30 -16.04
CA TYR A 708 -10.89 -9.94 -15.43
C TYR A 708 -10.73 -9.98 -13.90
N ASN A 709 -10.58 -8.80 -13.29
CA ASN A 709 -10.49 -8.61 -11.85
C ASN A 709 -11.90 -8.47 -11.23
N PRO A 710 -12.44 -9.49 -10.52
CA PRO A 710 -13.79 -9.44 -9.97
C PRO A 710 -13.92 -8.45 -8.80
N SER A 711 -12.80 -7.96 -8.24
CA SER A 711 -12.77 -7.04 -7.10
C SER A 711 -12.86 -5.55 -7.48
N LYS A 712 -12.71 -5.20 -8.76
CA LYS A 712 -12.64 -3.79 -9.24
C LYS A 712 -13.67 -3.39 -10.31
N ASN A 713 -14.69 -4.20 -10.60
CA ASN A 713 -15.67 -3.92 -11.67
C ASN A 713 -15.02 -3.59 -13.04
N GLY A 714 -13.94 -4.29 -13.44
CA GLY A 714 -13.35 -4.17 -14.78
C GLY A 714 -11.82 -4.32 -14.86
N VAL A 715 -11.30 -4.36 -16.10
CA VAL A 715 -9.87 -4.34 -16.46
C VAL A 715 -9.28 -2.95 -16.16
N ASN A 716 -8.06 -2.87 -15.62
CA ASN A 716 -7.40 -1.59 -15.35
C ASN A 716 -6.63 -1.08 -16.57
N PHE A 717 -7.29 -0.34 -17.45
CA PHE A 717 -6.74 0.10 -18.73
C PHE A 717 -5.66 1.19 -18.67
N CYS A 718 -5.32 1.74 -17.48
CA CYS A 718 -4.25 2.74 -17.31
C CYS A 718 -3.01 2.23 -16.57
N GLU A 719 -2.85 0.92 -16.37
CA GLU A 719 -1.55 0.41 -15.91
C GLU A 719 -0.48 0.62 -16.99
N PHE A 720 0.58 1.33 -16.62
CA PHE A 720 1.75 1.55 -17.47
C PHE A 720 2.95 2.00 -16.63
N GLY A 721 4.04 1.24 -16.72
CA GLY A 721 5.25 1.46 -15.95
C GLY A 721 6.32 0.42 -16.26
N TRP A 722 7.35 0.38 -15.40
CA TRP A 722 8.41 -0.61 -15.53
C TRP A 722 7.92 -2.05 -15.32
N ASP A 723 6.80 -2.25 -14.62
CA ASP A 723 6.20 -3.58 -14.34
C ASP A 723 5.05 -3.91 -15.29
N ASP A 724 4.05 -3.05 -15.46
CA ASP A 724 2.90 -3.32 -16.34
C ASP A 724 2.95 -2.49 -17.64
N LYS A 725 2.69 -3.13 -18.81
CA LYS A 725 2.77 -2.53 -20.15
C LYS A 725 1.40 -2.38 -20.82
N HIS A 726 0.31 -2.67 -20.14
CA HIS A 726 -1.03 -2.83 -20.70
C HIS A 726 -1.52 -1.59 -21.47
N ALA A 727 -1.49 -0.39 -20.89
CA ALA A 727 -1.90 0.82 -21.59
C ALA A 727 -0.95 1.15 -22.76
N GLY A 728 0.34 0.90 -22.57
CA GLY A 728 1.38 1.09 -23.60
C GLY A 728 1.17 0.22 -24.82
N ILE A 729 0.89 -1.08 -24.63
CA ILE A 729 0.56 -2.04 -25.70
C ILE A 729 -0.67 -1.55 -26.48
N ASN A 730 -1.76 -1.21 -25.78
CA ASN A 730 -2.99 -0.77 -26.44
C ASN A 730 -2.78 0.49 -27.29
N VAL A 731 -2.02 1.47 -26.79
CA VAL A 731 -1.68 2.68 -27.54
C VAL A 731 -0.72 2.35 -28.70
N LEU A 732 0.37 1.62 -28.47
CA LEU A 732 1.37 1.30 -29.49
C LEU A 732 0.77 0.49 -30.66
N VAL A 733 -0.01 -0.54 -30.34
CA VAL A 733 -0.63 -1.42 -31.33
C VAL A 733 -1.65 -0.65 -32.17
N THR A 734 -2.52 0.14 -31.53
CA THR A 734 -3.49 1.01 -32.22
C THR A 734 -2.79 2.03 -33.12
N THR A 735 -1.75 2.69 -32.60
CA THR A 735 -1.12 3.80 -33.30
C THR A 735 -0.26 3.39 -34.48
N VAL A 736 0.46 2.28 -34.37
CA VAL A 736 1.49 1.92 -35.34
C VAL A 736 1.16 0.64 -36.10
N LEU A 737 0.67 -0.39 -35.41
CA LEU A 737 0.55 -1.72 -36.00
C LEU A 737 -0.74 -1.89 -36.80
N LEU A 738 -1.84 -1.28 -36.36
CA LEU A 738 -3.15 -1.45 -37.00
C LEU A 738 -3.42 -0.45 -38.13
N LYS A 739 -2.83 0.77 -38.07
CA LYS A 739 -2.92 1.80 -39.12
C LYS A 739 -2.17 1.44 -40.40
N LYS A 740 -1.10 0.65 -40.32
CA LYS A 740 -0.17 0.40 -41.43
C LYS A 740 -0.35 -0.94 -42.15
N ILE A 741 -1.35 -1.76 -41.77
CA ILE A 741 -1.53 -3.10 -42.35
C ILE A 741 -2.98 -3.37 -42.74
N ASN A 742 -3.19 -3.73 -44.00
CA ASN A 742 -4.47 -4.26 -44.52
C ASN A 742 -4.73 -5.74 -44.15
N LYS A 743 -3.95 -6.35 -43.24
CA LYS A 743 -3.94 -7.82 -42.98
C LYS A 743 -4.36 -8.25 -41.56
N ALA A 744 -4.33 -7.37 -40.56
CA ALA A 744 -4.91 -7.69 -39.26
C ALA A 744 -6.44 -7.76 -39.39
N SER A 745 -7.07 -8.73 -38.72
CA SER A 745 -8.53 -8.89 -38.77
C SER A 745 -9.23 -7.62 -38.25
N ASN A 746 -10.37 -7.25 -38.83
CA ASN A 746 -11.13 -6.07 -38.40
C ASN A 746 -11.52 -6.15 -36.90
N GLY A 747 -11.73 -7.36 -36.37
CA GLY A 747 -12.02 -7.58 -34.95
C GLY A 747 -10.85 -7.21 -34.03
N VAL A 748 -9.62 -7.62 -34.38
CA VAL A 748 -8.41 -7.26 -33.60
C VAL A 748 -8.12 -5.76 -33.68
N LYS A 749 -8.34 -5.16 -34.86
CA LYS A 749 -8.17 -3.70 -35.03
C LYS A 749 -9.08 -2.92 -34.09
N GLU A 750 -10.35 -3.32 -34.04
CA GLU A 750 -11.34 -2.68 -33.19
C GLU A 750 -11.06 -2.96 -31.71
N TYR A 751 -10.57 -4.15 -31.35
CA TYR A 751 -10.20 -4.51 -29.98
C TYR A 751 -9.22 -3.52 -29.34
N TYR A 752 -8.05 -3.32 -29.97
CA TYR A 752 -7.03 -2.43 -29.41
C TYR A 752 -7.45 -0.97 -29.42
N ARG A 753 -8.18 -0.55 -30.46
CA ARG A 753 -8.74 0.80 -30.53
C ARG A 753 -9.70 1.05 -29.38
N LEU A 754 -10.62 0.10 -29.11
CA LEU A 754 -11.55 0.19 -27.98
C LEU A 754 -10.82 0.16 -26.64
N ASN A 755 -9.77 -0.65 -26.47
CA ASN A 755 -9.00 -0.66 -25.24
C ASN A 755 -8.17 0.62 -25.04
N ALA A 756 -7.65 1.23 -26.12
CA ALA A 756 -7.02 2.55 -26.08
C ALA A 756 -8.04 3.65 -25.73
N HIS A 757 -9.32 3.50 -26.15
CA HIS A 757 -10.41 4.36 -25.67
C HIS A 757 -10.67 4.16 -24.17
N GLN A 758 -10.68 2.92 -23.69
CA GLN A 758 -10.84 2.64 -22.26
C GLN A 758 -9.67 3.20 -21.45
N PHE A 759 -8.44 3.15 -21.96
CA PHE A 759 -7.29 3.85 -21.37
C PHE A 759 -7.59 5.34 -21.18
N VAL A 760 -7.99 6.05 -22.25
CA VAL A 760 -8.37 7.47 -22.18
C VAL A 760 -9.45 7.70 -21.13
N CYS A 761 -10.49 6.88 -21.13
CA CYS A 761 -11.59 7.01 -20.17
C CYS A 761 -11.17 6.67 -18.73
N SER A 762 -10.15 5.84 -18.54
CA SER A 762 -9.65 5.48 -17.22
C SER A 762 -8.78 6.59 -16.58
N VAL A 763 -8.27 7.54 -17.37
CA VAL A 763 -7.44 8.64 -16.87
C VAL A 763 -8.18 9.98 -16.75
N LEU A 764 -9.24 10.22 -17.53
CA LEU A 764 -9.93 11.50 -17.52
C LEU A 764 -10.62 11.82 -16.17
N PRO A 765 -10.40 13.01 -15.57
CA PRO A 765 -10.94 13.36 -14.25
C PRO A 765 -12.48 13.28 -14.15
N GLU A 766 -13.16 13.64 -15.23
CA GLU A 766 -14.62 13.66 -15.37
C GLU A 766 -15.23 12.32 -15.76
N SER A 767 -14.41 11.33 -16.16
CA SER A 767 -14.91 10.06 -16.66
C SER A 767 -15.54 9.21 -15.55
N PRO A 768 -16.71 8.59 -15.80
CA PRO A 768 -17.33 7.67 -14.84
C PRO A 768 -16.55 6.36 -14.65
N THR A 769 -15.64 6.03 -15.58
CA THR A 769 -14.81 4.82 -15.54
C THR A 769 -13.36 5.12 -15.15
N LYS A 770 -13.07 6.31 -14.61
CA LYS A 770 -11.72 6.65 -14.17
C LYS A 770 -11.20 5.68 -13.10
N SER A 771 -9.94 5.27 -13.25
CA SER A 771 -9.24 4.38 -12.30
C SER A 771 -8.00 5.03 -11.68
N VAL A 772 -7.59 6.21 -12.16
CA VAL A 772 -6.59 7.07 -11.49
C VAL A 772 -7.27 8.01 -10.48
N THR A 773 -6.56 8.35 -9.40
CA THR A 773 -6.99 9.41 -8.49
C THR A 773 -6.26 10.71 -8.80
N TYR A 774 -6.75 11.82 -8.28
CA TYR A 774 -6.15 13.13 -8.45
C TYR A 774 -5.96 13.78 -7.08
N SER A 775 -4.79 14.40 -6.86
CA SER A 775 -4.57 15.26 -5.70
C SER A 775 -5.47 16.50 -5.77
N PRO A 776 -5.70 17.22 -4.65
CA PRO A 776 -6.37 18.51 -4.68
C PRO A 776 -5.79 19.52 -5.69
N GLY A 777 -4.48 19.50 -5.89
CA GLY A 777 -3.76 20.31 -6.88
C GLY A 777 -3.80 19.78 -8.31
N GLY A 778 -4.38 18.60 -8.55
CA GLY A 778 -4.62 18.05 -9.89
C GLY A 778 -3.54 17.11 -10.45
N LEU A 779 -2.62 16.60 -9.62
CA LEU A 779 -1.65 15.58 -10.01
C LEU A 779 -2.31 14.20 -10.04
N MET A 780 -2.04 13.41 -11.08
CA MET A 780 -2.44 12.00 -11.15
C MET A 780 -1.73 11.16 -10.10
N HIS A 781 -2.50 10.33 -9.40
CA HIS A 781 -2.02 9.41 -8.38
C HIS A 781 -2.51 7.97 -8.60
N LYS A 782 -1.63 7.02 -8.30
CA LYS A 782 -1.93 5.59 -8.21
C LYS A 782 -1.20 4.99 -7.01
N ALA A 783 -1.74 3.90 -6.45
CA ALA A 783 -1.21 3.26 -5.24
C ALA A 783 0.06 2.44 -5.51
N VAL A 784 1.11 3.09 -6.00
CA VAL A 784 2.44 2.53 -6.28
C VAL A 784 3.52 3.43 -5.68
N GLY A 785 4.72 2.90 -5.44
CA GLY A 785 5.84 3.57 -4.74
C GLY A 785 6.13 5.02 -5.16
N SER A 786 7.07 5.22 -6.08
CA SER A 786 7.44 6.56 -6.58
C SER A 786 6.35 7.11 -7.51
N ASN A 787 5.50 8.01 -7.00
CA ASN A 787 4.26 8.40 -7.69
C ASN A 787 4.50 9.09 -9.04
N MET A 788 5.57 9.87 -9.20
CA MET A 788 5.82 10.65 -10.43
C MET A 788 5.98 9.81 -11.70
N GLN A 789 6.17 8.49 -11.61
CA GLN A 789 6.09 7.59 -12.76
C GLN A 789 4.72 7.70 -13.46
N VAL A 790 3.64 7.74 -12.68
CA VAL A 790 2.26 7.74 -13.19
C VAL A 790 1.98 8.97 -14.05
N PRO A 791 2.10 10.22 -13.55
CA PRO A 791 1.85 11.40 -14.37
C PRO A 791 2.82 11.51 -15.54
N ALA A 792 4.09 11.09 -15.42
CA ALA A 792 5.04 11.14 -16.52
C ALA A 792 4.68 10.15 -17.65
N ALA A 793 4.49 8.87 -17.32
CA ALA A 793 4.24 7.82 -18.29
C ALA A 793 2.85 7.94 -18.95
N LEU A 794 1.81 8.28 -18.18
CA LEU A 794 0.46 8.45 -18.73
C LEU A 794 0.32 9.73 -19.56
N SER A 795 1.03 10.82 -19.21
CA SER A 795 1.06 12.02 -20.05
C SER A 795 1.72 11.76 -21.41
N PHE A 796 2.76 10.93 -21.43
CA PHE A 796 3.37 10.47 -22.67
C PHE A 796 2.36 9.72 -23.55
N LEU A 797 1.67 8.71 -23.00
CA LEU A 797 0.67 7.94 -23.74
C LEU A 797 -0.50 8.82 -24.22
N LEU A 798 -0.96 9.77 -23.40
CA LEU A 798 -2.00 10.73 -23.77
C LEU A 798 -1.60 11.55 -25.00
N LEU A 799 -0.35 12.03 -25.07
CA LEU A 799 0.13 12.79 -26.22
C LEU A 799 0.26 11.93 -27.49
N VAL A 800 0.82 10.72 -27.37
CA VAL A 800 0.92 9.77 -28.49
C VAL A 800 -0.46 9.46 -29.04
N TYR A 801 -1.43 9.18 -28.16
CA TYR A 801 -2.78 8.85 -28.58
C TYR A 801 -3.56 10.06 -29.10
N ALA A 802 -3.39 11.25 -28.52
CA ALA A 802 -3.99 12.49 -29.03
C ALA A 802 -3.54 12.80 -30.47
N ARG A 803 -2.25 12.66 -30.76
CA ARG A 803 -1.71 12.81 -32.12
C ARG A 803 -2.34 11.80 -33.08
N HIS A 804 -2.48 10.55 -32.63
CA HIS A 804 -3.15 9.52 -33.43
C HIS A 804 -4.61 9.88 -33.74
N LEU A 805 -5.39 10.28 -32.73
CA LEU A 805 -6.79 10.66 -32.88
C LEU A 805 -6.96 11.86 -33.83
N ASN A 806 -6.06 12.86 -33.75
CA ASN A 806 -6.01 13.97 -34.71
C ASN A 806 -5.82 13.47 -36.15
N GLN A 807 -4.90 12.52 -36.38
CA GLN A 807 -4.64 11.99 -37.72
C GLN A 807 -5.83 11.21 -38.31
N VAL A 808 -6.64 10.56 -37.48
CA VAL A 808 -7.85 9.83 -37.94
C VAL A 808 -9.13 10.62 -37.79
N ASN A 809 -9.04 11.89 -37.34
CA ASN A 809 -10.18 12.75 -37.08
C ASN A 809 -11.23 12.08 -36.16
N GLU A 810 -10.75 11.47 -35.07
CA GLU A 810 -11.58 10.73 -34.11
C GLU A 810 -11.60 11.41 -32.73
N THR A 811 -12.67 11.17 -31.99
CA THR A 811 -12.82 11.58 -30.59
C THR A 811 -13.30 10.40 -29.76
N VAL A 812 -12.90 10.33 -28.50
CA VAL A 812 -13.27 9.22 -27.61
C VAL A 812 -14.51 9.60 -26.79
N LEU A 813 -15.46 8.67 -26.67
CA LEU A 813 -16.65 8.84 -25.84
C LEU A 813 -16.53 7.99 -24.57
N CYS A 814 -16.51 8.65 -23.41
CA CYS A 814 -16.41 8.00 -22.11
C CYS A 814 -17.77 7.97 -21.40
N GLY A 815 -18.44 6.82 -21.43
CA GLY A 815 -19.78 6.61 -20.86
C GLY A 815 -20.86 7.51 -21.49
N ASN A 816 -21.90 7.85 -20.72
CA ASN A 816 -22.99 8.75 -21.16
C ASN A 816 -22.61 10.24 -21.12
N SER A 817 -21.32 10.58 -21.06
CA SER A 817 -20.89 11.96 -20.80
C SER A 817 -21.20 12.90 -21.97
N ILE A 818 -21.55 14.14 -21.65
CA ILE A 818 -21.84 15.23 -22.60
C ILE A 818 -20.54 15.78 -23.24
N LEU A 819 -19.37 15.37 -22.75
CA LEU A 819 -18.06 15.91 -23.14
C LEU A 819 -17.21 14.84 -23.84
N ALA A 820 -17.04 14.96 -25.15
CA ALA A 820 -16.13 14.12 -25.92
C ALA A 820 -14.67 14.37 -25.50
N ALA A 821 -13.91 13.29 -25.33
CA ALA A 821 -12.48 13.34 -25.09
C ALA A 821 -11.75 13.62 -26.41
N THR A 822 -11.67 14.91 -26.74
CA THR A 822 -10.99 15.39 -27.95
C THR A 822 -9.47 15.30 -27.80
N PRO A 823 -8.71 15.26 -28.91
CA PRO A 823 -7.25 15.34 -28.87
C PRO A 823 -6.73 16.53 -28.06
N GLY A 824 -7.34 17.71 -28.21
CA GLY A 824 -7.00 18.90 -27.43
C GLY A 824 -7.21 18.71 -25.92
N ARG A 825 -8.24 17.96 -25.51
CA ARG A 825 -8.50 17.64 -24.10
C ARG A 825 -7.41 16.73 -23.52
N LEU A 826 -6.96 15.73 -24.29
CA LEU A 826 -5.87 14.84 -23.87
C LEU A 826 -4.54 15.60 -23.75
N ILE A 827 -4.24 16.48 -24.72
CA ILE A 827 -3.08 17.37 -24.68
C ILE A 827 -3.14 18.29 -23.46
N SER A 828 -4.30 18.89 -23.19
CA SER A 828 -4.50 19.76 -22.01
C SER A 828 -4.28 19.01 -20.69
N LEU A 829 -4.75 17.76 -20.59
CA LEU A 829 -4.53 16.93 -19.40
C LEU A 829 -3.05 16.58 -19.23
N ALA A 830 -2.37 16.12 -20.28
CA ALA A 830 -0.94 15.86 -20.25
C ALA A 830 -0.14 17.11 -19.84
N LYS A 831 -0.51 18.27 -20.41
CA LYS A 831 0.08 19.57 -20.09
C LYS A 831 -0.08 19.93 -18.62
N SER A 832 -1.27 19.73 -18.03
CA SER A 832 -1.50 20.06 -16.63
C SER A 832 -0.63 19.24 -15.68
N GLN A 833 -0.29 18.00 -16.03
CA GLN A 833 0.61 17.18 -15.21
C GLN A 833 2.05 17.65 -15.28
N VAL A 834 2.52 18.03 -16.46
CA VAL A 834 3.88 18.55 -16.66
C VAL A 834 4.01 19.91 -15.98
N ASP A 835 3.02 20.79 -16.14
CA ASP A 835 2.96 22.08 -15.46
C ASP A 835 3.00 21.89 -13.94
N TYR A 836 2.26 20.91 -13.41
CA TYR A 836 2.33 20.53 -12.01
C TYR A 836 3.75 20.10 -11.60
N ILE A 837 4.41 19.23 -12.37
CA ILE A 837 5.80 18.81 -12.11
C ILE A 837 6.75 20.01 -12.11
N LEU A 838 6.53 20.98 -13.00
CA LEU A 838 7.41 22.13 -13.19
C LEU A 838 7.14 23.30 -12.24
N GLY A 839 5.99 23.35 -11.56
CA GLY A 839 5.75 24.28 -10.47
C GLY A 839 4.31 24.76 -10.28
N ASP A 840 3.39 24.42 -11.19
CA ASP A 840 1.98 24.81 -11.11
C ASP A 840 1.21 23.86 -10.18
N ASN A 841 1.61 23.90 -8.91
CA ASN A 841 1.07 23.07 -7.86
C ASN A 841 0.89 23.89 -6.57
N PRO A 842 0.15 23.37 -5.56
CA PRO A 842 -0.12 24.09 -4.32
C PRO A 842 1.13 24.56 -3.56
N MET A 843 2.30 23.98 -3.82
CA MET A 843 3.56 24.36 -3.18
C MET A 843 4.36 25.42 -3.94
N ASN A 844 3.92 25.81 -5.14
CA ASN A 844 4.61 26.70 -6.08
C ASN A 844 6.10 26.32 -6.22
N MET A 845 6.35 25.02 -6.44
CA MET A 845 7.66 24.39 -6.37
C MET A 845 7.81 23.40 -7.52
N SER A 846 8.89 23.48 -8.29
CA SER A 846 9.22 22.42 -9.23
C SER A 846 9.60 21.16 -8.47
N TYR A 847 9.21 19.99 -8.97
CA TYR A 847 9.71 18.70 -8.53
C TYR A 847 10.89 18.20 -9.39
N MET A 848 11.35 19.02 -10.34
CA MET A 848 12.57 18.80 -11.11
C MET A 848 13.73 19.58 -10.49
N VAL A 849 14.80 18.90 -10.10
CA VAL A 849 15.99 19.51 -9.52
C VAL A 849 16.63 20.48 -10.51
N GLY A 850 16.88 21.71 -10.05
CA GLY A 850 17.51 22.77 -10.86
C GLY A 850 16.56 23.51 -11.81
N TYR A 851 15.25 23.19 -11.83
CA TYR A 851 14.27 23.93 -12.64
C TYR A 851 13.48 24.95 -11.80
N GLY A 852 13.33 26.16 -12.34
CA GLY A 852 12.64 27.26 -11.65
C GLY A 852 13.41 27.79 -10.43
N LYS A 853 12.73 28.58 -9.59
CA LYS A 853 13.33 29.26 -8.42
C LYS A 853 13.26 28.45 -7.12
N LYS A 854 12.41 27.43 -7.08
CA LYS A 854 12.15 26.60 -5.89
C LYS A 854 11.99 25.15 -6.36
N PHE A 855 12.92 24.31 -5.94
CA PHE A 855 13.00 22.89 -6.29
C PHE A 855 13.64 22.08 -5.14
N PRO A 856 13.53 20.74 -5.11
CA PRO A 856 14.16 19.88 -4.11
C PRO A 856 15.67 20.07 -4.01
N ASN A 857 16.17 20.27 -2.79
CA ASN A 857 17.60 20.40 -2.53
C ASN A 857 18.18 19.18 -1.80
N ARG A 858 17.33 18.29 -1.27
CA ARG A 858 17.73 17.18 -0.41
C ARG A 858 17.18 15.85 -0.92
N ILE A 859 17.50 15.53 -2.17
CA ILE A 859 17.05 14.30 -2.82
C ILE A 859 17.77 13.06 -2.28
N HIS A 860 17.07 11.93 -2.22
CA HIS A 860 17.62 10.63 -1.85
C HIS A 860 18.51 10.09 -2.98
N HIS A 861 19.76 10.56 -3.05
CA HIS A 861 20.69 10.16 -4.10
C HIS A 861 22.15 10.26 -3.64
N ARG A 862 22.85 9.11 -3.59
CA ARG A 862 24.22 8.99 -3.04
C ARG A 862 25.20 9.96 -3.68
N GLY A 863 25.42 9.86 -4.99
CA GLY A 863 26.36 10.73 -5.73
C GLY A 863 26.02 12.23 -5.67
N SER A 864 24.77 12.58 -5.39
CA SER A 864 24.33 13.98 -5.26
C SER A 864 24.62 14.52 -3.86
N SER A 865 24.39 13.68 -2.85
CA SER A 865 24.52 14.02 -1.43
C SER A 865 25.95 14.03 -0.89
N LEU A 866 26.87 13.33 -1.55
CA LEU A 866 28.28 13.20 -1.14
C LEU A 866 29.18 14.19 -1.90
N PRO A 867 30.26 14.70 -1.29
CA PRO A 867 31.17 15.63 -1.97
C PRO A 867 31.85 14.94 -3.16
N ALA A 868 31.90 15.62 -4.31
CA ALA A 868 32.53 15.06 -5.50
C ALA A 868 34.03 14.77 -5.29
N LEU A 869 34.59 13.82 -6.05
CA LEU A 869 36.01 13.44 -5.95
C LEU A 869 36.96 14.64 -6.10
N ASP A 870 36.64 15.61 -6.95
CA ASP A 870 37.48 16.80 -7.15
C ASP A 870 37.55 17.70 -5.89
N GLN A 871 36.57 17.59 -4.99
CA GLN A 871 36.50 18.37 -3.74
C GLN A 871 36.95 17.56 -2.52
N HIS A 872 36.81 16.25 -2.56
CA HIS A 872 37.17 15.33 -1.48
C HIS A 872 37.83 14.08 -2.09
N PRO A 873 39.12 14.13 -2.46
CA PRO A 873 39.78 13.04 -3.17
C PRO A 873 40.00 11.79 -2.32
N GLU A 874 39.94 11.89 -1.00
CA GLU A 874 39.99 10.73 -0.11
C GLU A 874 38.75 9.85 -0.29
N ARG A 875 38.94 8.53 -0.22
CA ARG A 875 37.86 7.54 -0.34
C ARG A 875 36.85 7.69 0.79
N ILE A 876 35.56 7.58 0.46
CA ILE A 876 34.46 7.46 1.41
C ILE A 876 34.01 6.00 1.41
N GLU A 877 34.44 5.24 2.41
CA GLU A 877 34.09 3.83 2.60
C GLU A 877 32.58 3.65 2.88
N CYS A 878 32.09 2.41 2.77
CA CYS A 878 30.74 2.07 3.21
C CYS A 878 30.48 2.58 4.66
N LYS A 879 29.29 3.17 4.88
CA LYS A 879 28.87 3.91 6.08
C LYS A 879 29.62 5.22 6.37
N GLY A 880 30.76 5.48 5.74
CA GLY A 880 31.48 6.75 5.84
C GLY A 880 30.64 7.96 5.37
N GLY A 881 29.69 7.73 4.46
CA GLY A 881 28.77 8.75 3.98
C GLY A 881 27.51 8.99 4.84
N THR A 882 27.28 8.22 5.92
CA THR A 882 26.10 8.38 6.79
C THR A 882 25.89 9.81 7.31
N PRO A 883 26.93 10.56 7.73
CA PRO A 883 26.76 11.96 8.14
C PRO A 883 26.19 12.86 7.02
N TYR A 884 26.51 12.58 5.75
CA TYR A 884 25.97 13.30 4.60
C TYR A 884 24.52 12.90 4.32
N PHE A 885 24.19 11.61 4.51
CA PHE A 885 22.81 11.13 4.44
C PHE A 885 21.91 11.82 5.46
N GLU A 886 22.34 11.88 6.72
CA GLU A 886 21.56 12.46 7.84
C GLU A 886 21.56 14.01 7.85
N SER A 887 22.49 14.62 7.12
CA SER A 887 22.67 16.07 7.07
C SER A 887 21.40 16.81 6.66
N GLN A 888 21.14 17.93 7.36
CA GLN A 888 20.06 18.86 7.00
C GLN A 888 20.45 19.84 5.88
N SER A 889 21.72 19.83 5.47
CA SER A 889 22.20 20.64 4.35
C SER A 889 21.67 20.14 3.00
N PRO A 890 21.53 21.03 2.01
CA PRO A 890 21.37 20.67 0.61
C PRO A 890 22.41 19.65 0.15
N ASN A 891 22.05 18.83 -0.84
CA ASN A 891 23.00 18.00 -1.55
C ASN A 891 24.08 18.88 -2.21
N PRO A 892 25.38 18.62 -1.99
CA PRO A 892 26.47 19.44 -2.53
C PRO A 892 26.54 19.42 -4.06
N ASN A 893 26.12 18.33 -4.70
CA ASN A 893 26.05 18.23 -6.16
C ASN A 893 24.59 18.24 -6.61
N LEU A 894 24.19 19.26 -7.37
CA LEU A 894 22.85 19.28 -7.97
C LEU A 894 22.77 18.25 -9.09
N LEU A 895 21.92 17.24 -8.90
CA LEU A 895 21.52 16.31 -9.95
C LEU A 895 20.47 16.97 -10.84
N ILE A 896 20.91 17.94 -11.64
CA ILE A 896 20.05 18.76 -12.51
C ILE A 896 19.20 17.87 -13.40
N GLY A 897 17.89 18.15 -13.43
CA GLY A 897 16.91 17.45 -14.24
C GLY A 897 16.25 16.25 -13.57
N ALA A 898 16.76 15.78 -12.42
CA ALA A 898 16.14 14.70 -11.67
C ALA A 898 14.71 15.09 -11.25
N VAL A 899 13.73 14.26 -11.63
CA VAL A 899 12.36 14.37 -11.12
C VAL A 899 12.20 13.39 -9.96
N VAL A 900 11.95 13.94 -8.77
CA VAL A 900 11.79 13.15 -7.54
C VAL A 900 10.44 12.42 -7.52
N GLY A 901 10.26 11.45 -6.61
CA GLY A 901 9.00 10.69 -6.48
C GLY A 901 7.74 11.52 -6.21
N GLY A 902 7.91 12.75 -5.71
CA GLY A 902 6.88 13.79 -5.73
C GLY A 902 6.06 13.90 -4.44
N PRO A 903 5.02 14.74 -4.43
CA PRO A 903 4.21 14.97 -3.24
C PRO A 903 3.35 13.75 -2.90
N ALA A 904 2.90 13.69 -1.64
CA ALA A 904 1.82 12.80 -1.24
C ALA A 904 0.49 13.21 -1.92
N THR A 905 -0.50 12.33 -1.86
CA THR A 905 -1.85 12.50 -2.46
C THR A 905 -2.61 13.78 -2.07
N ASN A 906 -2.17 14.48 -1.04
CA ASN A 906 -2.70 15.76 -0.56
C ASN A 906 -1.85 16.97 -1.00
N ASP A 907 -0.97 16.81 -1.99
CA ASP A 907 -0.01 17.80 -2.49
C ASP A 907 1.11 18.18 -1.51
N SER A 908 1.24 17.50 -0.37
CA SER A 908 2.33 17.78 0.58
C SER A 908 3.64 17.12 0.15
N TYR A 909 4.72 17.90 0.11
CA TYR A 909 6.08 17.42 -0.14
C TYR A 909 7.04 17.86 0.98
N ALA A 910 7.82 16.93 1.51
CA ALA A 910 8.90 17.21 2.44
C ALA A 910 10.24 17.04 1.71
N ASP A 911 11.02 18.12 1.60
CA ASP A 911 12.37 18.09 1.01
C ASP A 911 13.35 17.43 1.98
N SER A 912 13.27 16.10 2.06
CA SER A 912 13.97 15.26 3.03
C SER A 912 14.59 14.06 2.36
N ARG A 913 15.92 13.92 2.51
CA ARG A 913 16.71 12.81 1.95
C ARG A 913 16.29 11.45 2.51
N GLY A 914 15.85 11.40 3.76
CA GLY A 914 15.37 10.16 4.38
C GLY A 914 13.98 9.71 3.90
N LEU A 915 13.22 10.59 3.23
CA LEU A 915 11.87 10.29 2.72
C LEU A 915 11.92 9.87 1.25
N PHE A 916 12.59 8.75 0.97
CA PHE A 916 12.88 8.26 -0.40
C PHE A 916 11.62 8.18 -1.29
N VAL A 917 10.46 7.78 -0.76
CA VAL A 917 9.18 7.75 -1.50
C VAL A 917 8.86 9.08 -2.20
N GLN A 918 9.23 10.21 -1.59
CA GLN A 918 9.02 11.54 -2.17
C GLN A 918 10.26 12.08 -2.86
N SER A 919 11.45 11.86 -2.29
CA SER A 919 12.67 12.57 -2.66
C SER A 919 13.63 11.79 -3.55
N GLU A 920 13.36 10.52 -3.84
CA GLU A 920 14.17 9.68 -4.72
C GLU A 920 13.78 9.90 -6.19
N PRO A 921 14.73 10.26 -7.07
CA PRO A 921 14.54 10.21 -8.50
C PRO A 921 14.87 8.82 -9.05
N THR A 922 14.20 8.43 -10.14
CA THR A 922 14.51 7.17 -10.85
C THR A 922 14.59 7.42 -12.35
N THR A 923 15.36 6.57 -13.03
CA THR A 923 15.56 6.63 -14.49
C THR A 923 14.26 6.59 -15.29
N TYR A 924 13.33 5.71 -14.90
CA TYR A 924 12.07 5.47 -15.60
C TYR A 924 11.01 6.57 -15.40
N ILE A 925 11.17 7.49 -14.45
CA ILE A 925 10.30 8.68 -14.33
C ILE A 925 10.66 9.71 -15.41
N ASN A 926 11.95 9.98 -15.56
CA ASN A 926 12.45 10.97 -16.50
C ASN A 926 12.30 10.53 -17.97
N ALA A 927 12.43 9.23 -18.25
CA ALA A 927 12.44 8.71 -19.63
C ALA A 927 11.20 9.08 -20.47
N PRO A 928 9.95 8.84 -20.03
CA PRO A 928 8.77 9.31 -20.77
C PRO A 928 8.63 10.83 -20.79
N LEU A 929 9.12 11.52 -19.75
CA LEU A 929 9.01 12.98 -19.64
C LEU A 929 9.86 13.69 -20.71
N VAL A 930 10.97 13.10 -21.17
CA VAL A 930 11.76 13.63 -22.30
C VAL A 930 10.89 13.88 -23.53
N GLY A 931 10.08 12.90 -23.95
CA GLY A 931 9.20 13.04 -25.11
C GLY A 931 8.08 14.07 -24.88
N VAL A 932 7.52 14.09 -23.66
CA VAL A 932 6.46 15.03 -23.29
C VAL A 932 6.95 16.48 -23.30
N LEU A 933 8.14 16.74 -22.74
CA LEU A 933 8.77 18.07 -22.74
C LEU A 933 9.15 18.51 -24.16
N ALA A 934 9.66 17.58 -24.98
CA ALA A 934 9.93 17.86 -26.39
C ALA A 934 8.66 18.33 -27.12
N TYR A 935 7.54 17.64 -26.94
CA TYR A 935 6.26 18.07 -27.53
C TYR A 935 5.87 19.50 -27.11
N PHE A 936 5.88 19.79 -25.80
CA PHE A 936 5.46 21.09 -25.29
C PHE A 936 6.46 22.22 -25.54
N SER A 937 7.74 21.93 -25.79
CA SER A 937 8.74 22.93 -26.17
C SER A 937 8.33 23.71 -27.43
N VAL A 938 7.60 23.05 -28.35
CA VAL A 938 7.10 23.65 -29.60
C VAL A 938 5.61 24.04 -29.50
N HIS A 939 4.81 23.37 -28.66
CA HIS A 939 3.35 23.53 -28.60
C HIS A 939 2.85 24.24 -27.33
N GLN A 940 3.59 25.24 -26.84
CA GLN A 940 3.35 25.91 -25.55
C GLN A 940 1.95 26.52 -25.35
N HIS A 941 1.28 26.87 -26.45
CA HIS A 941 0.00 27.58 -26.44
C HIS A 941 -1.22 26.72 -26.77
N GLN A 942 -1.05 25.40 -26.96
CA GLN A 942 -2.14 24.48 -27.29
C GLN A 942 -2.87 23.90 -26.08
#